data_AF-A0AAW2CW03-F1
#
_entry.id   AF-A0AAW2CW03-F1
#
_cell.length_a   1.000
_cell.length_b   1.000
_cell.length_c   1.000
_cell.angle_alpha   90.00
_cell.angle_beta   90.00
_cell.angle_gamma   90.00
#
_symmetry.space_group_name_H-M   'P 1'
#
loop_
_entity.id
_entity.type
_entity.pdbx_description
1 polymer ?
#
loop_
_entity_poly.entity_id
_entity_poly.type
_entity_poly.pdbx_seq_one_letter_code
_entity_poly.pdbx_strand_id
1 'polypeptide(L)'
;MGFQCLGGKKKVTFNPIVETFEYVSWDDEVEDEEENIAKSIPKMSSSLEDQSDFDDDHEGLVVNDVYEGDGIFEKSRKRRISGSAFVNPLLNPVTNISQWKALKAKTTTLLRPNSPRRSPKYFGRRISVAQEMNSVRNRNSNVNPLLNPIGNLAQWKALKAKTTTLLRPNSPRRSPKYFERRISVAQEMNSVRIRNSNVNPLLNPIENLAQWKALKLGECRIMEGISVSGEVGGAGGAYSYNALKKLDQLWSGICSAQTVVQEPQQIVSSIRGIFDADDKVVDTFDVLVCGGTLGIFIATALSSKGLRVGIVERNILKGREQEWNISRKELFELVEAGVLVEDDIEEATAMKFNPNRCGFEGKALHHYRPAKLIEIVKKRFISLGGVVFEGYSVSSICIYEDAAVWQLAEGDILSSRLIIDAMGNFSPVVKQIRCGRKPDGVCLVVGSCARGFKDNSTSDVIYSSSSVKKVGTSEAQYFWEAFPAGSGPMDRTTYMFTYVNPQPGSPKLEELLEEYWDLMPHYQGVSLENLEILRVIYGIFPTYRDSPLPAAFNRVLQFGDASGIQSPVSFGGFGSLTRHLQRLVTGIYEAINEDFLDSYNLSLLNPYMPNLSASWLFQRAMSARQQSNVSPDFITELLYVNFQSMQRLGDLVLRPFLQDVVQFVPLAKTLGLVMLTKPQLLPSIFKQVGIPVLLDWSGHFFMLGYYTFLSTFADPVIRPLLSSFPSKMNYEWKRRLEAWKYGAGLDYKR
;
A
#
# COMPACT_ATOMS: atom_id res chain seq x y z
N MET A 1 -52.23 -26.30 -9.94
CA MET A 1 -52.75 -25.12 -9.21
C MET A 1 -51.57 -24.25 -8.82
N GLY A 2 -51.71 -22.92 -8.80
CA GLY A 2 -50.57 -22.01 -8.66
C GLY A 2 -50.35 -21.50 -7.23
N PHE A 3 -49.14 -21.01 -6.97
CA PHE A 3 -48.86 -20.07 -5.88
C PHE A 3 -48.09 -18.87 -6.44
N GLN A 4 -48.48 -17.67 -6.04
CA GLN A 4 -47.84 -16.42 -6.45
C GLN A 4 -46.69 -16.08 -5.50
N CYS A 5 -45.45 -16.08 -5.99
CA CYS A 5 -44.35 -15.44 -5.27
C CYS A 5 -44.32 -13.94 -5.57
N LEU A 6 -45.16 -13.17 -4.86
CA LEU A 6 -45.01 -11.72 -4.78
C LEU A 6 -43.86 -11.37 -3.83
N GLY A 7 -42.69 -11.09 -4.40
CA GLY A 7 -41.50 -10.65 -3.69
C GLY A 7 -40.69 -9.70 -4.57
N GLY A 8 -40.56 -8.44 -4.17
CA GLY A 8 -40.11 -7.36 -5.04
C GLY A 8 -38.62 -7.42 -5.40
N LYS A 9 -38.29 -7.85 -6.63
CA LYS A 9 -36.94 -7.70 -7.19
C LYS A 9 -36.64 -6.23 -7.51
N LYS A 10 -36.16 -5.46 -6.52
CA LYS A 10 -35.49 -4.17 -6.78
C LYS A 10 -34.30 -4.43 -7.73
N LYS A 11 -34.19 -3.60 -8.77
CA LYS A 11 -33.34 -3.87 -9.95
C LYS A 11 -32.23 -2.84 -10.02
N VAL A 12 -30.99 -3.24 -9.71
CA VAL A 12 -29.81 -2.38 -9.89
C VAL A 12 -29.59 -2.16 -11.38
N THR A 13 -29.65 -0.90 -11.83
CA THR A 13 -29.54 -0.54 -13.24
C THR A 13 -28.19 0.15 -13.48
N PHE A 14 -27.26 -0.55 -14.12
CA PHE A 14 -26.04 0.08 -14.63
C PHE A 14 -26.39 0.83 -15.93
N ASN A 15 -26.52 2.15 -15.85
CA ASN A 15 -26.80 3.00 -17.01
C ASN A 15 -25.47 3.46 -17.64
N PRO A 16 -25.23 3.23 -18.95
CA PRO A 16 -24.00 3.67 -19.62
C PRO A 16 -23.89 5.19 -19.85
N ILE A 17 -24.95 5.96 -19.59
CA ILE A 17 -24.95 7.44 -19.70
C ILE A 17 -25.57 8.03 -18.42
N VAL A 18 -24.74 8.57 -17.53
CA VAL A 18 -25.17 9.17 -16.26
C VAL A 18 -24.47 10.52 -16.08
N GLU A 19 -25.19 11.60 -16.32
CA GLU A 19 -24.73 12.99 -16.06
C GLU A 19 -25.26 13.55 -14.72
N THR A 20 -26.13 12.81 -14.02
CA THR A 20 -26.73 13.21 -12.74
C THR A 20 -26.84 12.02 -11.77
N PHE A 21 -26.61 12.28 -10.48
CA PHE A 21 -26.63 11.26 -9.43
C PHE A 21 -28.02 11.14 -8.81
N GLU A 22 -28.55 9.91 -8.68
CA GLU A 22 -29.61 9.58 -7.74
C GLU A 22 -29.05 8.66 -6.65
N TYR A 23 -29.36 8.97 -5.38
CA TYR A 23 -29.02 8.17 -4.21
C TYR A 23 -30.23 7.34 -3.77
N VAL A 24 -29.99 6.12 -3.30
CA VAL A 24 -30.98 5.32 -2.59
C VAL A 24 -30.54 5.23 -1.13
N SER A 25 -31.28 5.89 -0.25
CA SER A 25 -31.16 5.69 1.20
C SER A 25 -31.93 4.44 1.64
N TRP A 26 -31.53 3.93 2.80
CA TRP A 26 -32.36 3.13 3.68
C TRP A 26 -32.26 3.77 5.06
N ASP A 27 -33.37 3.87 5.77
CA ASP A 27 -33.43 4.38 7.13
C ASP A 27 -33.43 3.18 8.09
N ASP A 28 -32.47 3.14 9.01
CA ASP A 28 -32.37 2.12 10.05
C ASP A 28 -33.31 2.48 11.21
N GLU A 29 -34.59 2.11 11.12
CA GLU A 29 -35.49 2.12 12.29
C GLU A 29 -35.12 0.97 13.23
N VAL A 30 -34.66 1.32 14.43
CA VAL A 30 -34.38 0.38 15.52
C VAL A 30 -35.65 0.24 16.36
N GLU A 31 -36.34 -0.88 16.24
CA GLU A 31 -37.44 -1.25 17.14
C GLU A 31 -36.86 -1.83 18.45
N ASP A 32 -36.83 -1.01 19.51
CA ASP A 32 -36.55 -1.43 20.87
C ASP A 32 -37.78 -2.16 21.47
N GLU A 33 -37.85 -3.49 21.39
CA GLU A 33 -38.84 -4.29 22.13
C GLU A 33 -38.32 -4.68 23.53
N GLU A 34 -38.72 -3.91 24.55
CA GLU A 34 -38.71 -4.38 25.95
C GLU A 34 -40.11 -4.25 26.60
N GLU A 35 -40.46 -5.25 27.41
CA GLU A 35 -41.60 -5.30 28.34
C GLU A 35 -43.04 -5.20 27.78
N ASN A 36 -43.77 -6.34 27.73
CA ASN A 36 -45.00 -6.61 28.54
C ASN A 36 -45.87 -7.76 27.98
N ILE A 37 -45.71 -8.99 28.50
CA ILE A 37 -46.82 -9.98 28.55
C ILE A 37 -46.88 -10.63 29.93
N ALA A 38 -47.82 -10.17 30.76
CA ALA A 38 -48.28 -10.88 31.95
C ALA A 38 -49.81 -11.06 31.88
N LYS A 39 -50.29 -12.25 32.25
CA LYS A 39 -51.71 -12.68 32.36
C LYS A 39 -52.48 -12.89 31.04
N SER A 40 -52.58 -14.16 30.63
CA SER A 40 -53.90 -14.80 30.42
C SER A 40 -53.79 -16.32 30.26
N ILE A 41 -54.49 -17.09 31.10
CA ILE A 41 -54.72 -18.53 30.94
C ILE A 41 -56.23 -18.75 30.81
N PRO A 42 -56.70 -19.46 29.77
CA PRO A 42 -57.64 -20.55 30.06
C PRO A 42 -57.53 -21.79 29.14
N LYS A 43 -57.23 -22.93 29.78
CA LYS A 43 -57.87 -24.27 29.62
C LYS A 43 -57.98 -24.97 28.24
N MET A 44 -57.53 -26.25 28.28
CA MET A 44 -58.17 -27.46 27.68
C MET A 44 -58.10 -27.61 26.14
N SER A 45 -58.03 -28.83 25.57
CA SER A 45 -58.01 -30.21 26.13
C SER A 45 -57.44 -31.23 25.13
N SER A 46 -56.87 -32.34 25.63
CA SER A 46 -56.77 -33.69 24.99
C SER A 46 -56.02 -33.79 23.63
N SER A 47 -55.38 -34.89 23.22
CA SER A 47 -55.61 -36.32 23.49
C SER A 47 -54.42 -37.19 23.01
N LEU A 48 -54.05 -38.25 23.75
CA LEU A 48 -53.57 -39.59 23.28
C LEU A 48 -52.30 -39.65 22.36
N GLU A 49 -51.46 -40.70 22.30
CA GLU A 49 -51.25 -41.93 23.10
C GLU A 49 -49.81 -42.47 22.85
N ASP A 50 -49.50 -43.68 23.35
CA ASP A 50 -48.26 -44.49 23.21
C ASP A 50 -46.96 -43.86 23.76
N GLN A 51 -46.32 -44.34 24.84
CA GLN A 51 -45.94 -45.70 25.30
C GLN A 51 -44.85 -46.41 24.49
N SER A 52 -43.65 -46.48 25.06
CA SER A 52 -42.95 -47.75 25.31
C SER A 52 -41.85 -47.53 26.35
N ASP A 53 -41.96 -48.21 27.49
CA ASP A 53 -40.98 -48.15 28.57
C ASP A 53 -39.79 -49.08 28.30
N PHE A 54 -38.65 -48.80 28.92
CA PHE A 54 -37.81 -49.85 29.51
C PHE A 54 -36.83 -49.25 30.54
N ASP A 55 -37.03 -49.65 31.79
CA ASP A 55 -36.14 -49.43 32.93
C ASP A 55 -34.92 -50.39 32.84
N ASP A 56 -33.94 -50.45 33.74
CA ASP A 56 -33.80 -49.85 35.08
C ASP A 56 -32.31 -49.81 35.51
N ASP A 57 -31.99 -48.97 36.50
CA ASP A 57 -30.96 -49.16 37.55
C ASP A 57 -29.47 -49.55 37.22
N HIS A 58 -28.48 -49.40 38.13
CA HIS A 58 -28.47 -49.02 39.55
C HIS A 58 -27.16 -48.29 39.97
N GLU A 59 -27.05 -48.00 41.27
CA GLU A 59 -25.94 -47.48 42.09
C GLU A 59 -24.52 -48.04 41.79
N GLY A 60 -23.39 -47.42 42.18
CA GLY A 60 -23.15 -46.30 43.11
C GLY A 60 -22.31 -46.74 44.32
N LEU A 61 -21.15 -46.14 44.57
CA LEU A 61 -20.32 -46.44 45.76
C LEU A 61 -19.31 -45.32 46.09
N VAL A 62 -19.10 -45.07 47.39
CA VAL A 62 -18.19 -44.07 47.95
C VAL A 62 -17.27 -44.73 48.98
N VAL A 63 -15.97 -44.43 48.94
CA VAL A 63 -15.01 -44.74 50.01
C VAL A 63 -14.07 -43.55 50.19
N ASN A 64 -13.79 -43.17 51.45
CA ASN A 64 -12.78 -42.18 51.83
C ASN A 64 -11.55 -42.90 52.40
N ASP A 65 -10.37 -42.27 52.27
CA ASP A 65 -9.29 -42.15 53.27
C ASP A 65 -8.21 -41.24 52.63
N VAL A 66 -7.82 -40.07 53.15
CA VAL A 66 -7.36 -39.65 54.50
C VAL A 66 -5.95 -40.14 54.83
N TYR A 67 -4.98 -39.21 54.79
CA TYR A 67 -3.84 -39.15 55.73
C TYR A 67 -3.33 -37.71 55.86
N GLU A 68 -3.05 -37.30 57.10
CA GLU A 68 -2.38 -36.04 57.48
C GLU A 68 -0.84 -36.28 57.56
N GLY A 69 0.08 -35.30 57.69
CA GLY A 69 0.03 -33.85 57.85
C GLY A 69 1.39 -33.24 57.41
N ASP A 70 1.99 -32.21 58.02
CA ASP A 70 1.61 -31.45 59.22
C ASP A 70 2.42 -30.12 59.33
N GLY A 71 1.88 -29.10 60.02
CA GLY A 71 2.59 -27.87 60.44
C GLY A 71 2.98 -26.82 59.36
N ILE A 72 3.19 -25.53 59.67
CA ILE A 72 3.11 -24.76 60.93
C ILE A 72 2.40 -23.41 60.66
N PHE A 73 1.70 -22.85 61.67
CA PHE A 73 0.78 -21.72 61.52
C PHE A 73 0.92 -20.70 62.67
N GLU A 74 1.12 -19.41 62.38
CA GLU A 74 1.04 -18.33 63.40
C GLU A 74 0.47 -17.03 62.80
N LYS A 75 -0.83 -16.74 62.96
CA LYS A 75 -1.42 -15.91 64.05
C LYS A 75 -0.73 -14.54 64.21
N SER A 76 -1.24 -13.45 63.65
CA SER A 76 -2.44 -12.71 64.11
C SER A 76 -2.21 -11.20 63.78
N ARG A 77 -3.11 -10.20 63.99
CA ARG A 77 -4.33 -10.06 64.81
C ARG A 77 -5.17 -8.87 64.26
N LYS A 78 -6.50 -8.93 64.28
CA LYS A 78 -7.36 -7.78 63.88
C LYS A 78 -7.35 -6.66 64.95
N ARG A 79 -7.31 -5.40 64.52
CA ARG A 79 -7.88 -4.24 65.25
C ARG A 79 -8.53 -3.25 64.26
N ARG A 80 -9.68 -2.69 64.63
CA ARG A 80 -10.37 -1.59 63.92
C ARG A 80 -9.89 -0.24 64.48
N ILE A 81 -9.68 0.75 63.60
CA ILE A 81 -10.05 2.16 63.83
C ILE A 81 -10.71 2.67 62.53
N SER A 82 -11.62 3.64 62.64
CA SER A 82 -12.50 4.11 61.56
C SER A 82 -12.01 5.38 60.85
N GLY A 83 -12.34 5.51 59.56
CA GLY A 83 -12.95 6.74 59.05
C GLY A 83 -12.07 7.80 58.38
N SER A 84 -11.73 7.58 57.11
CA SER A 84 -11.84 8.64 56.07
C SER A 84 -11.75 8.02 54.67
N ALA A 85 -12.82 8.07 53.87
CA ALA A 85 -12.78 7.63 52.48
C ALA A 85 -12.21 8.74 51.59
N PHE A 86 -10.91 8.67 51.28
CA PHE A 86 -10.31 9.49 50.22
C PHE A 86 -10.71 8.97 48.85
N VAL A 87 -11.95 9.28 48.43
CA VAL A 87 -12.41 9.07 47.06
C VAL A 87 -11.63 10.02 46.14
N ASN A 88 -10.85 9.45 45.22
CA ASN A 88 -10.09 10.22 44.24
C ASN A 88 -11.07 10.83 43.19
N PRO A 89 -11.25 12.16 43.12
CA PRO A 89 -12.38 12.79 42.42
C PRO A 89 -12.23 12.87 40.88
N LEU A 90 -11.41 11.99 40.28
CA LEU A 90 -11.16 11.92 38.84
C LEU A 90 -11.74 10.65 38.18
N LEU A 91 -12.45 9.80 38.92
CA LEU A 91 -13.09 8.58 38.41
C LEU A 91 -14.62 8.64 38.56
N ASN A 92 -15.25 9.51 37.78
CA ASN A 92 -16.67 9.45 37.42
C ASN A 92 -16.80 9.70 35.92
N PRO A 93 -17.62 8.93 35.17
CA PRO A 93 -17.79 9.13 33.74
C PRO A 93 -18.45 10.48 33.45
N VAL A 94 -17.91 11.20 32.46
CA VAL A 94 -18.44 12.49 31.99
C VAL A 94 -19.62 12.23 31.06
N THR A 95 -20.84 12.40 31.54
CA THR A 95 -22.07 12.04 30.79
C THR A 95 -22.61 13.17 29.91
N ASN A 96 -22.05 14.38 29.99
CA ASN A 96 -22.44 15.48 29.09
C ASN A 96 -21.35 16.56 28.88
N ILE A 97 -21.54 17.34 27.82
CA ILE A 97 -20.58 18.37 27.36
C ILE A 97 -20.44 19.57 28.32
N SER A 98 -21.40 19.76 29.24
CA SER A 98 -21.37 20.85 30.25
C SER A 98 -20.45 20.51 31.41
N GLN A 99 -20.44 19.25 31.87
CA GLN A 99 -19.47 18.74 32.84
C GLN A 99 -18.03 18.88 32.32
N TRP A 100 -17.79 18.53 31.04
CA TRP A 100 -16.48 18.67 30.40
C TRP A 100 -15.95 20.12 30.41
N LYS A 101 -16.81 21.09 30.08
CA LYS A 101 -16.47 22.52 30.12
C LYS A 101 -16.16 23.00 31.54
N ALA A 102 -16.90 22.54 32.54
CA ALA A 102 -16.66 22.87 33.95
C ALA A 102 -15.33 22.30 34.49
N LEU A 103 -14.92 21.12 34.02
CA LEU A 103 -13.63 20.52 34.37
C LEU A 103 -12.47 21.37 33.83
N LYS A 104 -12.53 21.74 32.55
CA LYS A 104 -11.49 22.52 31.85
C LYS A 104 -11.24 23.90 32.47
N ALA A 105 -12.27 24.51 33.08
CA ALA A 105 -12.18 25.81 33.74
C ALA A 105 -11.38 25.81 35.06
N LYS A 106 -11.17 24.64 35.71
CA LYS A 106 -10.47 24.56 37.00
C LYS A 106 -8.95 24.35 36.90
N THR A 107 -8.44 23.93 35.74
CA THR A 107 -7.03 23.51 35.57
C THR A 107 -6.09 24.63 35.11
N THR A 108 -6.39 25.90 35.45
CA THR A 108 -5.58 27.05 35.01
C THR A 108 -5.19 27.95 36.19
N THR A 109 -4.01 27.73 36.77
CA THR A 109 -3.31 28.70 37.61
C THR A 109 -1.80 28.55 37.42
N LEU A 110 -1.10 29.65 37.20
CA LEU A 110 0.32 29.67 36.84
C LEU A 110 1.23 29.56 38.08
N LEU A 111 2.33 28.83 37.94
CA LEU A 111 3.50 28.92 38.82
C LEU A 111 4.75 29.24 38.00
N ARG A 112 5.60 30.14 38.52
CA ARG A 112 6.83 30.60 37.86
C ARG A 112 7.97 29.58 38.04
N PRO A 113 8.87 29.40 37.05
CA PRO A 113 10.11 28.65 37.24
C PRO A 113 11.15 29.46 38.04
N ASN A 114 11.89 28.78 38.92
CA ASN A 114 13.11 29.30 39.54
C ASN A 114 14.36 28.77 38.82
N SER A 115 15.48 29.51 38.93
CA SER A 115 16.69 29.31 38.11
C SER A 115 17.53 28.06 38.45
N PRO A 116 18.12 27.37 37.46
CA PRO A 116 19.11 26.31 37.68
C PRO A 116 20.49 26.86 38.08
N ARG A 117 21.35 26.02 38.68
CA ARG A 117 22.74 26.36 39.04
C ARG A 117 23.77 25.47 38.34
N ARG A 118 24.76 26.15 37.73
CA ARG A 118 26.14 25.70 37.40
C ARG A 118 26.33 24.58 36.36
N SER A 119 26.99 24.97 35.26
CA SER A 119 27.95 24.16 34.50
C SER A 119 29.29 24.93 34.39
N PRO A 120 30.43 24.24 34.17
CA PRO A 120 31.68 24.84 33.67
C PRO A 120 31.78 24.61 32.15
N LYS A 121 31.69 25.65 31.30
CA LYS A 121 32.79 26.54 30.85
C LYS A 121 33.89 25.87 30.01
N TYR A 122 33.95 26.24 28.73
CA TYR A 122 35.19 26.63 28.02
C TYR A 122 34.89 27.74 26.97
N PHE A 123 35.93 28.37 26.43
CA PHE A 123 35.89 29.58 25.56
C PHE A 123 35.81 29.23 24.04
N GLY A 124 35.50 30.15 23.10
CA GLY A 124 34.93 31.50 23.26
C GLY A 124 35.61 32.66 22.47
N ARG A 125 35.26 32.87 21.19
CA ARG A 125 35.37 34.13 20.37
C ARG A 125 34.32 34.00 19.24
N ARG A 126 33.35 34.90 18.95
CA ARG A 126 33.31 36.38 18.67
C ARG A 126 34.17 36.74 17.46
N ILE A 127 33.72 37.51 16.45
CA ILE A 127 32.87 38.72 16.36
C ILE A 127 31.90 38.59 15.13
N SER A 128 30.62 39.01 15.02
CA SER A 128 29.68 39.99 15.64
C SER A 128 29.59 41.40 14.98
N VAL A 129 28.43 42.08 15.04
CA VAL A 129 28.04 43.35 14.32
C VAL A 129 27.63 43.11 12.85
N ALA A 130 26.56 43.66 12.25
CA ALA A 130 25.31 44.32 12.74
C ALA A 130 24.23 44.36 11.60
N GLN A 131 23.06 45.00 11.84
CA GLN A 131 22.08 45.43 10.81
C GLN A 131 22.22 46.94 10.54
N GLU A 132 21.87 47.39 9.33
CA GLU A 132 21.58 48.81 9.08
C GLU A 132 20.53 48.97 7.96
N MET A 133 19.60 49.93 8.12
CA MET A 133 18.60 50.29 7.12
C MET A 133 18.95 51.67 6.56
N ASN A 134 18.88 51.89 5.23
CA ASN A 134 18.18 53.07 4.70
C ASN A 134 18.03 53.20 3.17
N SER A 135 16.98 53.95 2.82
CA SER A 135 16.79 54.75 1.59
C SER A 135 16.50 54.06 0.25
N VAL A 136 15.49 54.60 -0.43
CA VAL A 136 15.13 54.30 -1.82
C VAL A 136 15.90 55.23 -2.76
N ARG A 137 16.45 54.71 -3.86
CA ARG A 137 16.77 55.52 -5.05
C ARG A 137 16.26 54.84 -6.32
N ASN A 138 15.43 55.57 -7.06
CA ASN A 138 14.74 55.10 -8.24
C ASN A 138 15.66 55.16 -9.49
N ARG A 139 15.68 54.10 -10.30
CA ARG A 139 16.23 54.08 -11.66
C ARG A 139 15.38 53.18 -12.55
N ASN A 140 14.69 53.77 -13.52
CA ASN A 140 14.01 53.04 -14.59
C ASN A 140 15.05 52.45 -15.57
N SER A 141 14.92 51.16 -15.91
CA SER A 141 15.54 50.57 -17.10
C SER A 141 14.78 49.31 -17.56
N ASN A 142 13.93 49.48 -18.58
CA ASN A 142 13.40 48.49 -19.52
C ASN A 142 13.31 47.02 -19.04
N VAL A 143 12.16 46.63 -18.47
CA VAL A 143 11.81 45.20 -18.31
C VAL A 143 11.33 44.64 -19.66
N ASN A 144 11.88 43.51 -20.08
CA ASN A 144 11.47 42.79 -21.28
C ASN A 144 10.10 42.11 -21.05
N PRO A 145 9.06 42.35 -21.88
CA PRO A 145 7.70 41.86 -21.64
C PRO A 145 7.54 40.32 -21.66
N LEU A 146 8.59 39.56 -21.98
CA LEU A 146 8.62 38.09 -21.85
C LEU A 146 9.09 37.59 -20.47
N LEU A 147 9.44 38.47 -19.53
CA LEU A 147 10.00 38.12 -18.21
C LEU A 147 9.22 38.71 -17.02
N ASN A 148 7.89 38.73 -17.08
CA ASN A 148 7.08 38.87 -15.87
C ASN A 148 7.06 37.54 -15.08
N PRO A 149 7.23 37.55 -13.75
CA PRO A 149 7.06 36.35 -12.94
C PRO A 149 5.60 35.89 -12.96
N ILE A 150 5.40 34.58 -13.16
CA ILE A 150 4.07 33.95 -13.18
C ILE A 150 3.83 33.37 -11.77
N GLY A 151 2.85 33.94 -11.06
CA GLY A 151 2.56 33.64 -9.65
C GLY A 151 1.29 32.83 -9.39
N ASN A 152 0.49 32.50 -10.42
CA ASN A 152 -0.70 31.64 -10.27
C ASN A 152 -1.16 30.97 -11.58
N LEU A 153 -2.09 30.01 -11.44
CA LEU A 153 -2.63 29.20 -12.53
C LEU A 153 -3.41 30.02 -13.58
N ALA A 154 -4.07 31.11 -13.18
CA ALA A 154 -4.77 31.99 -14.11
C ALA A 154 -3.81 32.68 -15.11
N GLN A 155 -2.62 33.09 -14.63
CA GLN A 155 -1.56 33.62 -15.50
C GLN A 155 -0.98 32.55 -16.43
N TRP A 156 -0.91 31.28 -16.00
CA TRP A 156 -0.51 30.16 -16.87
C TRP A 156 -1.56 29.88 -17.96
N LYS A 157 -2.86 29.86 -17.64
CA LYS A 157 -3.93 29.73 -18.65
C LYS A 157 -3.94 30.90 -19.64
N ALA A 158 -3.72 32.13 -19.16
CA ALA A 158 -3.58 33.31 -20.01
C ALA A 158 -2.36 33.25 -20.95
N LEU A 159 -1.31 32.51 -20.58
CA LEU A 159 -0.17 32.20 -21.46
C LEU A 159 -0.58 31.16 -22.52
N LYS A 160 -1.14 30.01 -22.10
CA LYS A 160 -1.59 28.90 -22.97
C LYS A 160 -2.56 29.41 -24.06
N ALA A 161 -3.53 30.27 -23.69
CA ALA A 161 -4.51 30.85 -24.60
C ALA A 161 -3.92 31.86 -25.61
N LYS A 162 -2.95 32.70 -25.20
CA LYS A 162 -2.31 33.67 -26.11
C LYS A 162 -1.54 33.00 -27.24
N THR A 163 -0.95 31.83 -27.01
CA THR A 163 -0.26 31.05 -28.05
C THR A 163 -1.23 30.52 -29.12
N THR A 164 -2.50 30.28 -28.78
CA THR A 164 -3.50 29.71 -29.71
C THR A 164 -4.05 30.71 -30.74
N THR A 165 -3.88 32.02 -30.55
CA THR A 165 -4.66 33.05 -31.28
C THR A 165 -3.98 33.58 -32.57
N LEU A 166 -3.00 32.87 -33.15
CA LEU A 166 -2.16 33.37 -34.25
C LEU A 166 -2.48 32.79 -35.65
N LEU A 167 -3.76 32.52 -35.95
CA LEU A 167 -4.21 32.08 -37.28
C LEU A 167 -5.40 32.90 -37.82
N ARG A 168 -5.10 33.96 -38.58
CA ARG A 168 -6.02 34.57 -39.59
C ARG A 168 -5.24 35.46 -40.60
N PRO A 169 -5.03 35.03 -41.85
CA PRO A 169 -4.38 35.84 -42.86
C PRO A 169 -5.39 36.68 -43.67
N ASN A 170 -5.51 37.97 -43.34
CA ASN A 170 -6.09 38.96 -44.26
C ASN A 170 -4.97 39.58 -45.11
N SER A 171 -5.08 39.44 -46.43
CA SER A 171 -4.31 40.24 -47.42
C SER A 171 -5.10 41.53 -47.76
N PRO A 172 -4.52 42.61 -48.34
CA PRO A 172 -3.63 42.53 -49.51
C PRO A 172 -2.47 43.55 -49.64
N ARG A 173 -1.57 43.27 -50.59
CA ARG A 173 -0.79 44.23 -51.43
C ARG A 173 0.01 45.37 -50.72
N ARG A 174 1.35 45.23 -50.71
CA ARG A 174 2.26 45.86 -51.70
C ARG A 174 3.73 45.44 -51.51
N SER A 175 4.46 45.42 -52.61
CA SER A 175 5.94 45.37 -52.72
C SER A 175 6.45 46.82 -53.00
N PRO A 176 7.78 47.15 -53.14
CA PRO A 176 8.90 46.22 -53.42
C PRO A 176 10.34 46.55 -52.93
N LYS A 177 11.25 45.59 -53.21
CA LYS A 177 12.60 45.74 -53.85
C LYS A 177 13.90 46.00 -53.04
N TYR A 178 14.96 45.36 -53.58
CA TYR A 178 16.42 45.60 -53.49
C TYR A 178 17.11 45.30 -52.14
N PHE A 179 18.01 44.29 -52.04
CA PHE A 179 19.43 44.15 -52.51
C PHE A 179 20.43 44.52 -51.37
N GLU A 180 21.64 43.97 -51.24
CA GLU A 180 22.46 43.17 -52.18
C GLU A 180 23.53 42.26 -51.49
N ARG A 181 23.86 41.09 -52.07
CA ARG A 181 25.14 40.30 -52.01
C ARG A 181 25.71 39.90 -50.62
N ARG A 182 26.68 38.99 -50.46
CA ARG A 182 27.68 38.28 -51.33
C ARG A 182 27.58 36.74 -51.14
N ILE A 183 27.67 35.90 -52.20
CA ILE A 183 28.88 35.26 -52.79
C ILE A 183 29.63 34.37 -51.77
N SER A 184 29.95 33.08 -51.98
CA SER A 184 29.64 32.04 -53.01
C SER A 184 30.19 30.66 -52.51
N VAL A 185 30.27 29.49 -53.20
CA VAL A 185 30.08 29.06 -54.61
C VAL A 185 29.82 27.53 -54.70
N ALA A 186 29.17 27.04 -55.77
CA ALA A 186 29.41 25.85 -56.65
C ALA A 186 29.91 24.45 -56.12
N GLN A 187 29.67 23.31 -56.79
CA GLN A 187 28.88 22.98 -58.02
C GLN A 187 28.56 21.45 -58.14
N GLU A 188 27.44 21.11 -58.82
CA GLU A 188 27.25 20.01 -59.82
C GLU A 188 27.36 18.48 -59.46
N MET A 189 26.65 17.53 -60.10
CA MET A 189 25.47 17.60 -61.01
C MET A 189 24.65 16.28 -61.15
N ASN A 190 23.37 16.43 -61.54
CA ASN A 190 22.51 15.56 -62.40
C ASN A 190 22.37 14.03 -62.21
N SER A 191 21.17 13.61 -61.78
CA SER A 191 20.17 12.88 -62.61
C SER A 191 18.88 12.64 -61.79
N VAL A 192 17.64 12.42 -62.28
CA VAL A 192 16.78 12.89 -63.39
C VAL A 192 15.51 12.00 -63.32
N ARG A 193 14.33 12.58 -62.99
CA ARG A 193 12.94 12.03 -63.16
C ARG A 193 12.54 10.78 -62.30
N ILE A 194 11.26 10.51 -61.95
CA ILE A 194 9.96 11.13 -62.31
C ILE A 194 8.87 11.01 -61.17
N ARG A 195 8.11 12.10 -60.96
CA ARG A 195 6.70 12.28 -60.47
C ARG A 195 6.06 11.51 -59.27
N ASN A 196 5.38 12.33 -58.43
CA ASN A 196 4.07 12.11 -57.75
C ASN A 196 3.99 11.13 -56.55
N SER A 197 3.18 11.37 -55.50
CA SER A 197 2.33 12.54 -55.16
C SER A 197 1.93 12.60 -53.67
N ASN A 198 1.60 13.80 -53.19
CA ASN A 198 0.81 14.11 -51.98
C ASN A 198 1.31 13.60 -50.61
N VAL A 199 2.10 14.44 -49.92
CA VAL A 199 2.15 14.51 -48.45
C VAL A 199 2.03 15.98 -48.04
N ASN A 200 1.14 16.30 -47.10
CA ASN A 200 0.95 17.66 -46.59
C ASN A 200 1.96 17.96 -45.45
N PRO A 201 2.49 19.19 -45.32
CA PRO A 201 3.65 19.44 -44.48
C PRO A 201 3.34 19.61 -42.98
N LEU A 202 4.40 19.39 -42.18
CA LEU A 202 4.47 19.50 -40.73
C LEU A 202 3.98 20.86 -40.19
N LEU A 203 3.20 20.83 -39.10
CA LEU A 203 3.08 21.96 -38.16
C LEU A 203 4.38 22.10 -37.33
N ASN A 204 4.67 23.31 -36.85
CA ASN A 204 6.03 23.69 -36.47
C ASN A 204 6.60 22.91 -35.26
N PRO A 205 7.85 22.40 -35.36
CA PRO A 205 8.59 21.89 -34.20
C PRO A 205 8.81 22.96 -33.11
N ILE A 206 8.88 24.24 -33.48
CA ILE A 206 9.17 25.35 -32.56
C ILE A 206 7.99 25.65 -31.64
N GLU A 207 6.75 25.56 -32.15
CA GLU A 207 5.54 25.81 -31.34
C GLU A 207 5.31 24.67 -30.35
N ASN A 208 5.51 23.41 -30.78
CA ASN A 208 5.58 22.26 -29.88
C ASN A 208 6.66 22.44 -28.79
N LEU A 209 7.88 22.86 -29.16
CA LEU A 209 8.96 23.09 -28.19
C LEU A 209 8.65 24.20 -27.19
N ALA A 210 7.91 25.24 -27.59
CA ALA A 210 7.48 26.32 -26.72
C ALA A 210 6.37 25.87 -25.76
N GLN A 211 5.36 25.15 -26.25
CA GLN A 211 4.28 24.58 -25.42
C GLN A 211 4.83 23.54 -24.44
N TRP A 212 5.70 22.63 -24.89
CA TRP A 212 6.38 21.64 -24.06
C TRP A 212 7.19 22.31 -22.94
N LYS A 213 7.98 23.35 -23.25
CA LYS A 213 8.68 24.13 -22.22
C LYS A 213 7.73 24.81 -21.23
N ALA A 214 6.57 25.30 -21.67
CA ALA A 214 5.57 25.93 -20.80
C ALA A 214 4.80 24.94 -19.91
N LEU A 215 4.63 23.69 -20.37
CA LEU A 215 4.12 22.56 -19.57
C LEU A 215 5.13 22.15 -18.50
N LYS A 216 6.38 21.89 -18.90
CA LYS A 216 7.50 21.57 -17.98
C LYS A 216 7.70 22.62 -16.89
N LEU A 217 7.61 23.90 -17.24
CA LEU A 217 7.65 25.00 -16.25
C LEU A 217 6.38 25.09 -15.38
N GLY A 218 5.24 24.59 -15.85
CA GLY A 218 4.00 24.52 -15.09
C GLY A 218 4.10 23.53 -13.93
N GLU A 219 4.42 22.28 -14.23
CA GLU A 219 4.58 21.22 -13.22
C GLU A 219 5.68 21.54 -12.20
N CYS A 220 6.85 21.98 -12.70
CA CYS A 220 7.98 22.37 -11.86
C CYS A 220 7.54 23.44 -10.85
N ARG A 221 6.78 24.46 -11.28
CA ARG A 221 6.24 25.51 -10.39
C ARG A 221 5.14 25.05 -9.44
N ILE A 222 4.29 24.10 -9.83
CA ILE A 222 3.31 23.50 -8.92
C ILE A 222 4.05 22.79 -7.77
N MET A 223 5.10 22.01 -8.10
CA MET A 223 5.88 21.26 -7.11
C MET A 223 6.84 22.14 -6.30
N GLU A 224 7.41 23.20 -6.88
CA GLU A 224 8.24 24.21 -6.19
C GLU A 224 7.42 25.16 -5.30
N GLY A 225 6.13 25.34 -5.60
CA GLY A 225 5.20 26.17 -4.82
C GLY A 225 4.65 25.50 -3.55
N ILE A 226 4.84 24.18 -3.39
CA ILE A 226 4.38 23.42 -2.23
C ILE A 226 5.45 23.47 -1.13
N SER A 227 5.03 23.73 0.11
CA SER A 227 5.91 23.70 1.28
C SER A 227 6.27 22.26 1.68
N VAL A 228 7.28 21.67 1.03
CA VAL A 228 7.73 20.30 1.33
C VAL A 228 8.48 20.23 2.66
N SER A 229 7.89 19.59 3.67
CA SER A 229 8.51 19.33 4.98
C SER A 229 8.65 17.83 5.27
N GLY A 230 9.87 17.31 5.21
CA GLY A 230 10.23 15.97 5.68
C GLY A 230 9.78 14.83 4.76
N GLU A 231 10.49 14.64 3.64
CA GLU A 231 10.43 13.38 2.85
C GLU A 231 10.87 12.18 3.73
N VAL A 232 10.27 11.01 3.50
CA VAL A 232 10.50 9.77 4.28
C VAL A 232 10.67 8.54 3.36
N GLY A 233 10.94 7.37 3.94
CA GLY A 233 11.29 6.15 3.22
C GLY A 233 10.19 5.53 2.33
N GLY A 234 10.63 4.87 1.26
CA GLY A 234 9.83 4.02 0.36
C GLY A 234 8.95 4.75 -0.66
N ALA A 235 8.18 3.98 -1.44
CA ALA A 235 7.38 4.49 -2.56
C ALA A 235 6.32 5.51 -2.11
N GLY A 236 6.25 6.68 -2.76
CA GLY A 236 5.38 7.79 -2.36
C GLY A 236 5.82 8.54 -1.09
N GLY A 237 7.02 8.27 -0.55
CA GLY A 237 7.59 9.00 0.60
C GLY A 237 8.33 10.30 0.25
N ALA A 238 8.58 10.55 -1.04
CA ALA A 238 9.24 11.76 -1.54
C ALA A 238 8.29 12.55 -2.46
N TYR A 239 8.44 13.88 -2.47
CA TYR A 239 7.44 14.82 -3.00
C TYR A 239 8.05 15.89 -3.93
N SER A 240 9.36 16.08 -3.89
CA SER A 240 10.07 17.10 -4.68
C SER A 240 10.26 16.73 -6.16
N TYR A 241 10.20 17.72 -7.07
CA TYR A 241 10.43 17.51 -8.51
C TYR A 241 11.80 16.85 -8.81
N ASN A 242 12.82 17.13 -7.99
CA ASN A 242 14.12 16.46 -8.07
C ASN A 242 14.07 14.96 -7.69
N ALA A 243 13.16 14.54 -6.80
CA ALA A 243 12.95 13.13 -6.50
C ALA A 243 12.17 12.42 -7.62
N LEU A 244 11.16 13.08 -8.22
CA LEU A 244 10.48 12.59 -9.43
C LEU A 244 11.50 12.30 -10.56
N LYS A 245 12.41 13.24 -10.84
CA LYS A 245 13.46 13.07 -11.86
C LYS A 245 14.41 11.90 -11.59
N LYS A 246 14.81 11.68 -10.33
CA LYS A 246 15.63 10.52 -9.93
C LYS A 246 14.87 9.20 -10.12
N LEU A 247 13.56 9.19 -9.85
CA LEU A 247 12.71 8.02 -10.01
C LEU A 247 12.47 7.70 -11.51
N ASP A 248 12.29 8.70 -12.36
CA ASP A 248 12.24 8.53 -13.82
C ASP A 248 13.57 8.08 -14.44
N GLN A 249 14.70 8.47 -13.86
CA GLN A 249 16.03 7.95 -14.24
C GLN A 249 16.16 6.46 -13.88
N LEU A 250 15.77 6.06 -12.66
CA LEU A 250 15.71 4.66 -12.24
C LEU A 250 14.78 3.84 -13.14
N TRP A 251 13.61 4.38 -13.47
CA TRP A 251 12.63 3.75 -14.36
C TRP A 251 13.16 3.57 -15.79
N SER A 252 13.77 4.62 -16.35
CA SER A 252 14.41 4.57 -17.66
C SER A 252 15.52 3.50 -17.71
N GLY A 253 16.26 3.33 -16.60
CA GLY A 253 17.24 2.24 -16.43
C GLY A 253 16.59 0.85 -16.50
N ILE A 254 15.53 0.60 -15.72
CA ILE A 254 14.77 -0.67 -15.73
C ILE A 254 14.16 -0.96 -17.11
N CYS A 255 13.66 0.07 -17.80
CA CYS A 255 13.10 -0.05 -19.15
C CYS A 255 14.15 -0.30 -20.23
N SER A 256 15.38 0.19 -20.07
CA SER A 256 16.44 0.16 -21.09
C SER A 256 16.72 -1.26 -21.64
N ALA A 257 17.08 -1.34 -22.92
CA ALA A 257 17.58 -2.59 -23.51
C ALA A 257 19.05 -2.78 -23.12
N GLN A 258 19.30 -3.38 -21.95
CA GLN A 258 20.64 -3.68 -21.48
C GLN A 258 21.33 -4.70 -22.40
N THR A 259 22.26 -4.22 -23.23
CA THR A 259 23.18 -5.05 -24.01
C THR A 259 24.37 -5.57 -23.19
N VAL A 260 24.58 -5.00 -22.01
CA VAL A 260 25.53 -5.46 -20.99
C VAL A 260 24.79 -5.54 -19.66
N VAL A 261 24.77 -6.72 -19.06
CA VAL A 261 24.36 -6.88 -17.66
C VAL A 261 25.49 -6.34 -16.80
N GLN A 262 25.26 -5.22 -16.12
CA GLN A 262 26.10 -4.86 -14.98
C GLN A 262 25.82 -5.87 -13.87
N GLU A 263 26.85 -6.53 -13.37
CA GLU A 263 26.71 -7.37 -12.17
C GLU A 263 26.16 -6.50 -11.03
N PRO A 264 25.11 -6.96 -10.31
CA PRO A 264 24.59 -6.20 -9.19
C PRO A 264 25.67 -6.09 -8.11
N GLN A 265 25.74 -4.94 -7.44
CA GLN A 265 26.63 -4.76 -6.30
C GLN A 265 26.44 -5.93 -5.32
N GLN A 266 27.55 -6.59 -4.97
CA GLN A 266 27.52 -7.65 -3.96
C GLN A 266 27.33 -7.00 -2.59
N ILE A 267 26.11 -7.10 -2.06
CA ILE A 267 25.71 -6.57 -0.76
C ILE A 267 25.82 -7.68 0.29
N VAL A 268 25.35 -8.88 -0.04
CA VAL A 268 25.45 -10.07 0.81
C VAL A 268 26.61 -10.96 0.35
N SER A 269 27.47 -11.34 1.30
CA SER A 269 28.64 -12.19 1.08
C SER A 269 28.72 -13.28 2.15
N SER A 270 28.83 -14.55 1.75
CA SER A 270 29.10 -15.65 2.68
C SER A 270 30.59 -15.71 3.03
N ILE A 271 30.90 -15.82 4.31
CA ILE A 271 32.24 -16.02 4.87
C ILE A 271 32.23 -17.40 5.57
N ARG A 272 33.35 -18.12 5.50
CA ARG A 272 33.48 -19.45 6.13
C ARG A 272 33.96 -19.31 7.58
N GLY A 273 33.48 -20.20 8.44
CA GLY A 273 33.77 -20.22 9.86
C GLY A 273 32.80 -19.39 10.70
N ILE A 274 33.16 -19.28 11.98
CA ILE A 274 32.44 -18.58 13.04
C ILE A 274 32.81 -17.08 13.03
N PHE A 275 31.89 -16.21 13.40
CA PHE A 275 32.17 -14.78 13.57
C PHE A 275 32.97 -14.52 14.85
N ASP A 276 34.19 -13.99 14.71
CA ASP A 276 35.01 -13.54 15.84
C ASP A 276 34.68 -12.08 16.19
N ALA A 277 34.36 -11.83 17.45
CA ALA A 277 33.76 -10.59 17.92
C ALA A 277 34.81 -9.60 18.45
N ASP A 278 35.58 -9.02 17.52
CA ASP A 278 36.51 -7.90 17.73
C ASP A 278 35.82 -6.68 18.39
N ASP A 279 36.61 -5.75 18.96
CA ASP A 279 36.19 -4.49 19.63
C ASP A 279 35.29 -3.53 18.80
N LYS A 280 34.88 -3.90 17.58
CA LYS A 280 34.05 -3.13 16.65
C LYS A 280 32.56 -3.50 16.66
N VAL A 281 32.17 -4.53 17.40
CA VAL A 281 30.76 -4.90 17.55
C VAL A 281 30.08 -3.90 18.47
N VAL A 282 29.29 -2.99 17.88
CA VAL A 282 28.53 -1.97 18.61
C VAL A 282 27.37 -2.61 19.38
N ASP A 283 26.68 -3.58 18.78
CA ASP A 283 25.63 -4.35 19.45
C ASP A 283 25.30 -5.69 18.74
N THR A 284 24.65 -6.60 19.46
CA THR A 284 24.32 -7.98 19.02
C THR A 284 22.84 -8.32 19.29
N PHE A 285 22.14 -8.81 18.27
CA PHE A 285 20.69 -9.06 18.29
C PHE A 285 20.32 -10.52 17.98
N ASP A 286 19.10 -10.93 18.33
CA ASP A 286 18.49 -12.10 17.70
C ASP A 286 18.13 -11.77 16.24
N VAL A 287 17.54 -10.58 16.04
CA VAL A 287 17.08 -10.12 14.73
C VAL A 287 17.48 -8.67 14.45
N LEU A 288 18.06 -8.44 13.28
CA LEU A 288 18.23 -7.10 12.70
C LEU A 288 17.26 -6.90 11.54
N VAL A 289 16.51 -5.79 11.54
CA VAL A 289 15.54 -5.47 10.47
C VAL A 289 16.03 -4.26 9.66
N CYS A 290 16.38 -4.49 8.40
CA CYS A 290 16.80 -3.46 7.45
C CYS A 290 15.58 -2.74 6.86
N GLY A 291 15.39 -1.46 7.15
CA GLY A 291 14.27 -0.65 6.64
C GLY A 291 13.05 -0.68 7.57
N GLY A 292 12.81 0.41 8.28
CA GLY A 292 11.85 0.44 9.39
C GLY A 292 10.40 0.65 8.98
N THR A 293 10.11 1.27 7.82
CA THR A 293 8.74 1.73 7.48
C THR A 293 7.67 0.63 7.52
N LEU A 294 7.98 -0.57 7.02
CA LEU A 294 7.15 -1.78 7.23
C LEU A 294 7.84 -2.79 8.17
N GLY A 295 9.17 -2.76 8.28
CA GLY A 295 9.93 -3.61 9.18
C GLY A 295 9.57 -3.46 10.66
N ILE A 296 9.06 -2.29 11.08
CA ILE A 296 8.66 -2.02 12.47
C ILE A 296 7.55 -2.95 12.98
N PHE A 297 6.63 -3.39 12.10
CA PHE A 297 5.54 -4.28 12.49
C PHE A 297 6.05 -5.69 12.84
N ILE A 298 6.93 -6.27 12.01
CA ILE A 298 7.57 -7.57 12.30
C ILE A 298 8.55 -7.46 13.48
N ALA A 299 9.30 -6.36 13.57
CA ALA A 299 10.22 -6.12 14.69
C ALA A 299 9.50 -6.03 16.05
N THR A 300 8.36 -5.32 16.11
CA THR A 300 7.54 -5.19 17.33
C THR A 300 6.92 -6.52 17.73
N ALA A 301 6.40 -7.29 16.77
CA ALA A 301 5.83 -8.60 17.04
C ALA A 301 6.88 -9.59 17.57
N LEU A 302 8.08 -9.61 16.97
CA LEU A 302 9.20 -10.44 17.43
C LEU A 302 9.71 -10.00 18.82
N SER A 303 9.77 -8.69 19.09
CA SER A 303 10.09 -8.17 20.43
C SER A 303 9.04 -8.58 21.47
N SER A 304 7.75 -8.64 21.08
CA SER A 304 6.67 -9.12 21.96
C SER A 304 6.75 -10.62 22.28
N LYS A 305 7.55 -11.39 21.51
CA LYS A 305 7.92 -12.79 21.82
C LYS A 305 9.18 -12.90 22.69
N GLY A 306 9.77 -11.78 23.11
CA GLY A 306 10.96 -11.73 23.97
C GLY A 306 12.30 -11.78 23.23
N LEU A 307 12.32 -11.71 21.89
CA LEU A 307 13.56 -11.63 21.11
C LEU A 307 14.18 -10.23 21.20
N ARG A 308 15.51 -10.15 21.24
CA ARG A 308 16.24 -8.89 21.16
C ARG A 308 16.32 -8.42 19.71
N VAL A 309 15.53 -7.40 19.35
CA VAL A 309 15.42 -6.92 17.97
C VAL A 309 15.98 -5.50 17.81
N GLY A 310 16.77 -5.31 16.75
CA GLY A 310 17.21 -4.00 16.26
C GLY A 310 16.54 -3.66 14.94
N ILE A 311 16.13 -2.39 14.76
CA ILE A 311 15.73 -1.83 13.46
C ILE A 311 16.79 -0.84 13.03
N VAL A 312 17.16 -0.87 11.75
CA VAL A 312 18.07 0.12 11.16
C VAL A 312 17.38 0.75 9.96
N GLU A 313 17.28 2.07 9.96
CA GLU A 313 16.56 2.86 8.95
C GLU A 313 17.50 3.95 8.39
N ARG A 314 17.52 4.08 7.06
CA ARG A 314 18.41 5.02 6.35
C ARG A 314 18.08 6.49 6.64
N ASN A 315 16.82 6.75 6.97
CA ASN A 315 16.28 8.07 7.20
C ASN A 315 15.82 8.15 8.68
N ILE A 316 14.87 9.02 9.00
CA ILE A 316 14.15 8.95 10.28
C ILE A 316 13.04 7.89 10.14
N LEU A 317 12.87 7.02 11.13
CA LEU A 317 11.76 6.08 11.23
C LEU A 317 10.48 6.84 11.63
N LYS A 318 9.83 7.39 10.61
CA LYS A 318 8.54 8.10 10.63
C LYS A 318 7.69 7.57 9.48
N GLY A 319 6.40 7.34 9.71
CA GLY A 319 5.47 7.01 8.64
C GLY A 319 5.16 8.18 7.71
N ARG A 320 4.65 7.87 6.51
CA ARG A 320 4.23 8.88 5.52
C ARG A 320 3.04 9.70 6.03
N GLU A 321 2.91 10.91 5.50
CA GLU A 321 1.74 11.77 5.72
C GLU A 321 0.60 11.46 4.73
N GLN A 322 0.87 10.61 3.73
CA GLN A 322 -0.12 9.90 2.92
C GLN A 322 -0.81 8.81 3.76
N GLU A 323 -2.14 8.72 3.67
CA GLU A 323 -2.98 7.72 4.34
C GLU A 323 -2.72 6.27 3.87
N TRP A 324 -3.06 5.30 4.72
CA TRP A 324 -3.25 3.90 4.33
C TRP A 324 -4.71 3.46 4.49
N ASN A 325 -5.17 2.68 3.52
CA ASN A 325 -6.52 2.14 3.43
C ASN A 325 -6.49 0.69 3.91
N ILE A 326 -7.24 0.37 4.97
CA ILE A 326 -7.27 -0.99 5.53
C ILE A 326 -8.58 -1.21 6.29
N SER A 327 -9.08 -2.47 6.34
CA SER A 327 -10.27 -2.77 7.15
C SER A 327 -9.92 -2.86 8.64
N ARG A 328 -10.88 -2.54 9.53
CA ARG A 328 -10.70 -2.73 10.99
C ARG A 328 -10.27 -4.17 11.33
N LYS A 329 -10.79 -5.15 10.58
CA LYS A 329 -10.48 -6.58 10.73
C LYS A 329 -9.00 -6.89 10.50
N GLU A 330 -8.39 -6.33 9.46
CA GLU A 330 -6.96 -6.57 9.17
C GLU A 330 -6.03 -5.87 10.20
N LEU A 331 -6.52 -4.86 10.93
CA LEU A 331 -5.79 -4.30 12.07
C LEU A 331 -5.94 -5.08 13.37
N PHE A 332 -7.03 -5.84 13.56
CA PHE A 332 -7.11 -6.80 14.66
C PHE A 332 -6.04 -7.90 14.54
N GLU A 333 -5.60 -8.27 13.32
CA GLU A 333 -4.46 -9.17 13.14
C GLU A 333 -3.13 -8.58 13.70
N LEU A 334 -3.00 -7.24 13.82
CA LEU A 334 -1.87 -6.59 14.52
C LEU A 334 -2.01 -6.66 16.05
N VAL A 335 -3.23 -6.73 16.58
CA VAL A 335 -3.50 -6.96 18.01
C VAL A 335 -3.25 -8.43 18.35
N GLU A 336 -3.72 -9.38 17.51
CA GLU A 336 -3.40 -10.82 17.61
C GLU A 336 -1.87 -11.07 17.56
N ALA A 337 -1.12 -10.27 16.79
CA ALA A 337 0.34 -10.31 16.71
C ALA A 337 1.08 -9.51 17.81
N GLY A 338 0.36 -8.90 18.76
CA GLY A 338 0.96 -8.15 19.88
C GLY A 338 1.61 -6.81 19.51
N VAL A 339 1.36 -6.29 18.30
CA VAL A 339 1.93 -5.03 17.76
C VAL A 339 1.13 -3.79 18.15
N LEU A 340 -0.15 -3.95 18.46
CA LEU A 340 -1.06 -2.91 18.93
C LEU A 340 -1.87 -3.41 20.14
N VAL A 341 -2.50 -2.50 20.87
CA VAL A 341 -3.72 -2.75 21.65
C VAL A 341 -4.94 -2.18 20.93
N GLU A 342 -6.16 -2.50 21.37
CA GLU A 342 -7.38 -2.06 20.68
C GLU A 342 -7.55 -0.53 20.65
N ASP A 343 -7.16 0.16 21.72
CA ASP A 343 -7.21 1.64 21.81
C ASP A 343 -6.30 2.31 20.74
N ASP A 344 -5.17 1.67 20.40
CA ASP A 344 -4.25 2.19 19.36
C ASP A 344 -4.93 2.27 17.98
N ILE A 345 -5.93 1.41 17.71
CA ILE A 345 -6.66 1.39 16.44
C ILE A 345 -7.52 2.66 16.31
N GLU A 346 -8.19 3.08 17.38
CA GLU A 346 -8.98 4.32 17.35
C GLU A 346 -8.07 5.56 17.40
N GLU A 347 -6.92 5.55 18.10
CA GLU A 347 -5.94 6.67 18.04
C GLU A 347 -5.27 6.82 16.65
N ALA A 348 -5.02 5.70 15.96
CA ALA A 348 -4.46 5.70 14.60
C ALA A 348 -5.50 6.03 13.51
N THR A 349 -6.80 5.87 13.78
CA THR A 349 -7.88 6.12 12.81
C THR A 349 -7.92 7.60 12.44
N ALA A 350 -7.76 7.89 11.15
CA ALA A 350 -7.90 9.23 10.59
C ALA A 350 -9.36 9.56 10.24
N MET A 351 -10.06 8.59 9.63
CA MET A 351 -11.43 8.73 9.13
C MET A 351 -12.07 7.35 8.91
N LYS A 352 -13.41 7.29 8.92
CA LYS A 352 -14.22 6.11 8.58
C LYS A 352 -15.16 6.52 7.43
N PHE A 353 -15.29 5.73 6.37
CA PHE A 353 -16.02 6.12 5.16
C PHE A 353 -16.79 4.96 4.52
N ASN A 354 -17.97 5.31 3.98
CA ASN A 354 -18.95 4.43 3.36
C ASN A 354 -19.99 5.34 2.65
N PRO A 355 -20.49 5.05 1.43
CA PRO A 355 -20.15 3.90 0.58
C PRO A 355 -18.79 4.03 -0.13
N ASN A 356 -18.20 2.88 -0.42
CA ASN A 356 -17.11 2.75 -1.38
C ASN A 356 -17.70 2.60 -2.79
N ARG A 357 -17.20 3.34 -3.80
CA ARG A 357 -17.69 3.24 -5.19
C ARG A 357 -17.04 2.08 -5.96
N CYS A 358 -17.21 0.89 -5.41
CA CYS A 358 -17.42 -0.32 -6.19
C CYS A 358 -18.80 -0.85 -5.76
N GLY A 359 -19.72 -1.12 -6.70
CA GLY A 359 -21.16 -1.15 -6.42
C GLY A 359 -21.66 -2.34 -5.57
N PHE A 360 -21.54 -2.23 -4.24
CA PHE A 360 -21.84 -3.29 -3.26
C PHE A 360 -22.42 -2.74 -1.95
N GLU A 361 -23.06 -3.61 -1.16
CA GLU A 361 -23.63 -3.28 0.15
C GLU A 361 -22.62 -3.51 1.31
N GLY A 362 -22.63 -2.60 2.28
CA GLY A 362 -22.48 -2.98 3.70
C GLY A 362 -21.14 -3.56 4.20
N LYS A 363 -20.00 -2.88 3.99
CA LYS A 363 -18.88 -2.80 4.96
C LYS A 363 -18.11 -1.48 4.76
N ALA A 364 -17.87 -0.73 5.84
CA ALA A 364 -17.10 0.51 5.82
C ALA A 364 -15.58 0.24 5.71
N LEU A 365 -14.86 1.15 5.06
CA LEU A 365 -13.39 1.21 5.10
C LEU A 365 -12.93 2.35 6.02
N HIS A 366 -11.67 2.26 6.44
CA HIS A 366 -11.06 3.19 7.38
C HIS A 366 -9.73 3.70 6.80
N HIS A 367 -9.44 4.98 7.00
CA HIS A 367 -8.13 5.57 6.74
C HIS A 367 -7.36 5.70 8.04
N TYR A 368 -6.06 5.42 7.98
CA TYR A 368 -5.13 5.58 9.09
C TYR A 368 -3.99 6.48 8.65
N ARG A 369 -3.46 7.30 9.58
CA ARG A 369 -2.28 8.13 9.32
C ARG A 369 -1.03 7.28 9.59
N PRO A 370 -0.23 6.85 8.59
CA PRO A 370 0.92 5.98 8.85
C PRO A 370 1.96 6.67 9.72
N ALA A 371 2.13 7.98 9.59
CA ALA A 371 2.91 8.80 10.52
C ALA A 371 2.52 8.55 11.99
N LYS A 372 1.22 8.45 12.29
CA LYS A 372 0.69 8.22 13.65
C LYS A 372 0.75 6.75 14.07
N LEU A 373 0.37 5.84 13.18
CA LEU A 373 0.43 4.40 13.43
C LEU A 373 1.87 3.95 13.72
N ILE A 374 2.84 4.40 12.93
CA ILE A 374 4.26 4.10 13.15
C ILE A 374 4.81 4.82 14.38
N GLU A 375 4.30 6.01 14.77
CA GLU A 375 4.65 6.64 16.05
C GLU A 375 4.24 5.76 17.24
N ILE A 376 3.00 5.23 17.23
CA ILE A 376 2.47 4.33 18.27
C ILE A 376 3.29 3.04 18.32
N VAL A 377 3.44 2.35 17.18
CA VAL A 377 4.20 1.09 17.10
C VAL A 377 5.67 1.30 17.50
N LYS A 378 6.30 2.45 17.18
CA LYS A 378 7.68 2.79 17.60
C LYS A 378 7.80 2.97 19.11
N LYS A 379 6.83 3.63 19.76
CA LYS A 379 6.80 3.72 21.23
C LYS A 379 6.68 2.33 21.86
N ARG A 380 5.82 1.48 21.31
CA ARG A 380 5.64 0.10 21.78
C ARG A 380 6.91 -0.74 21.60
N PHE A 381 7.52 -0.70 20.42
CA PHE A 381 8.80 -1.36 20.12
C PHE A 381 9.89 -1.00 21.14
N ILE A 382 10.07 0.30 21.39
CA ILE A 382 11.06 0.79 22.38
C ILE A 382 10.69 0.35 23.81
N SER A 383 9.39 0.35 24.17
CA SER A 383 8.94 -0.14 25.48
C SER A 383 9.14 -1.65 25.70
N LEU A 384 9.28 -2.42 24.61
CA LEU A 384 9.62 -3.84 24.61
C LEU A 384 11.15 -4.09 24.55
N GLY A 385 11.98 -3.04 24.68
CA GLY A 385 13.44 -3.13 24.63
C GLY A 385 14.05 -3.08 23.22
N GLY A 386 13.24 -2.83 22.19
CA GLY A 386 13.70 -2.73 20.80
C GLY A 386 14.56 -1.49 20.52
N VAL A 387 15.65 -1.66 19.78
CA VAL A 387 16.63 -0.60 19.46
C VAL A 387 16.42 -0.08 18.04
N VAL A 388 16.50 1.24 17.83
CA VAL A 388 16.38 1.88 16.50
C VAL A 388 17.64 2.68 16.16
N PHE A 389 18.29 2.33 15.05
CA PHE A 389 19.41 3.05 14.47
C PHE A 389 18.92 3.86 13.26
N GLU A 390 18.81 5.19 13.40
CA GLU A 390 18.33 6.10 12.35
C GLU A 390 19.50 6.78 11.62
N GLY A 391 19.38 6.97 10.31
CA GLY A 391 20.41 7.59 9.45
C GLY A 391 21.40 6.61 8.81
N TYR A 392 21.31 5.31 9.12
CA TYR A 392 22.30 4.31 8.72
C TYR A 392 21.90 3.56 7.44
N SER A 393 22.82 3.50 6.46
CA SER A 393 22.64 2.76 5.21
C SER A 393 23.25 1.36 5.30
N VAL A 394 22.69 0.38 4.58
CA VAL A 394 23.39 -0.88 4.29
C VAL A 394 24.59 -0.57 3.40
N SER A 395 25.80 -0.92 3.84
CA SER A 395 27.01 -0.95 2.99
C SER A 395 27.29 -2.38 2.53
N SER A 396 27.35 -3.33 3.47
CA SER A 396 27.49 -4.76 3.23
C SER A 396 26.84 -5.60 4.35
N ILE A 397 26.60 -6.87 4.05
CA ILE A 397 26.13 -7.92 4.95
C ILE A 397 27.03 -9.15 4.78
N CYS A 398 27.66 -9.59 5.86
CA CYS A 398 28.51 -10.77 5.91
C CYS A 398 27.79 -11.91 6.64
N ILE A 399 27.65 -13.06 5.99
CA ILE A 399 26.97 -14.25 6.54
C ILE A 399 28.02 -15.28 6.92
N TYR A 400 28.15 -15.53 8.22
CA TYR A 400 28.98 -16.57 8.83
C TYR A 400 28.12 -17.82 9.12
N GLU A 401 28.74 -18.86 9.67
CA GLU A 401 28.02 -20.10 10.02
C GLU A 401 27.06 -19.88 11.21
N ASP A 402 27.42 -19.03 12.17
CA ASP A 402 26.69 -18.71 13.40
C ASP A 402 25.96 -17.34 13.39
N ALA A 403 26.47 -16.37 12.63
CA ALA A 403 26.01 -14.98 12.66
C ALA A 403 25.74 -14.36 11.27
N ALA A 404 24.81 -13.40 11.22
CA ALA A 404 24.61 -12.46 10.14
C ALA A 404 25.02 -11.05 10.59
N VAL A 405 26.04 -10.50 9.95
CA VAL A 405 26.82 -9.35 10.41
C VAL A 405 26.64 -8.20 9.44
N TRP A 406 26.19 -7.05 9.92
CA TRP A 406 25.99 -5.84 9.12
C TRP A 406 27.07 -4.81 9.46
N GLN A 407 27.85 -4.43 8.43
CA GLN A 407 28.82 -3.32 8.50
C GLN A 407 28.10 -1.97 8.32
N LEU A 408 28.32 -1.02 9.23
CA LEU A 408 27.86 0.35 9.10
C LEU A 408 28.85 1.17 8.24
N ALA A 409 28.43 2.36 7.81
CA ALA A 409 29.25 3.20 6.92
C ALA A 409 30.53 3.74 7.55
N GLU A 410 30.64 3.70 8.88
CA GLU A 410 31.73 4.28 9.67
C GLU A 410 32.78 3.24 10.12
N GLY A 411 32.57 1.95 9.78
CA GLY A 411 33.43 0.83 10.15
C GLY A 411 32.93 0.01 11.35
N ASP A 412 31.97 0.56 12.09
CA ASP A 412 31.20 -0.09 13.16
C ASP A 412 30.40 -1.29 12.65
N ILE A 413 30.12 -2.26 13.52
CA ILE A 413 29.45 -3.52 13.17
C ILE A 413 28.26 -3.79 14.09
N LEU A 414 27.15 -4.24 13.52
CA LEU A 414 26.02 -4.83 14.25
C LEU A 414 25.93 -6.33 13.91
N SER A 415 25.87 -7.19 14.93
CA SER A 415 25.76 -8.65 14.75
C SER A 415 24.34 -9.15 15.02
N SER A 416 23.93 -10.25 14.37
CA SER A 416 22.62 -10.87 14.60
C SER A 416 22.58 -12.37 14.31
N ARG A 417 21.58 -13.08 14.84
CA ARG A 417 21.29 -14.47 14.42
C ARG A 417 20.57 -14.53 13.07
N LEU A 418 19.73 -13.52 12.76
CA LEU A 418 18.94 -13.38 11.52
C LEU A 418 18.84 -11.90 11.08
N ILE A 419 19.02 -11.63 9.79
CA ILE A 419 18.66 -10.35 9.16
C ILE A 419 17.32 -10.49 8.41
N ILE A 420 16.43 -9.51 8.61
CA ILE A 420 15.20 -9.34 7.84
C ILE A 420 15.35 -8.12 6.91
N ASP A 421 15.33 -8.36 5.60
CA ASP A 421 15.27 -7.30 4.59
C ASP A 421 13.82 -6.80 4.41
N ALA A 422 13.55 -5.61 4.93
CA ALA A 422 12.30 -4.87 4.76
C ALA A 422 12.53 -3.53 4.01
N MET A 423 13.62 -3.42 3.22
CA MET A 423 13.96 -2.20 2.46
C MET A 423 13.04 -1.95 1.25
N GLY A 424 12.14 -2.88 0.97
CA GLY A 424 11.07 -2.79 -0.01
C GLY A 424 11.49 -3.00 -1.47
N ASN A 425 10.62 -2.57 -2.40
CA ASN A 425 10.67 -2.86 -3.84
C ASN A 425 12.02 -2.59 -4.55
N PHE A 426 12.90 -1.77 -3.98
CA PHE A 426 14.20 -1.42 -4.53
C PHE A 426 15.39 -1.86 -3.66
N SER A 427 15.16 -2.80 -2.73
CA SER A 427 16.18 -3.41 -1.87
C SER A 427 17.46 -3.79 -2.66
N PRO A 428 18.66 -3.39 -2.20
CA PRO A 428 19.92 -3.85 -2.76
C PRO A 428 20.09 -5.38 -2.69
N VAL A 429 19.60 -6.01 -1.63
CA VAL A 429 19.64 -7.48 -1.46
C VAL A 429 18.74 -8.17 -2.50
N VAL A 430 17.51 -7.69 -2.70
CA VAL A 430 16.60 -8.24 -3.73
C VAL A 430 17.17 -8.08 -5.14
N LYS A 431 17.86 -6.96 -5.43
CA LYS A 431 18.53 -6.74 -6.73
C LYS A 431 19.68 -7.73 -6.98
N GLN A 432 20.43 -8.08 -5.93
CA GLN A 432 21.45 -9.12 -5.99
C GLN A 432 20.82 -10.50 -6.21
N ILE A 433 19.83 -10.89 -5.40
CA ILE A 433 19.14 -12.19 -5.52
C ILE A 433 18.51 -12.38 -6.90
N ARG A 434 17.87 -11.34 -7.44
CA ARG A 434 17.22 -11.37 -8.76
C ARG A 434 18.21 -11.14 -9.92
N CYS A 435 19.52 -11.02 -9.67
CA CYS A 435 20.57 -10.80 -10.67
C CYS A 435 20.24 -9.71 -11.71
N GLY A 436 19.66 -8.59 -11.25
CA GLY A 436 19.24 -7.49 -12.14
C GLY A 436 18.01 -7.79 -13.04
N ARG A 437 17.35 -8.95 -12.91
CA ARG A 437 16.17 -9.32 -13.71
C ARG A 437 15.07 -8.26 -13.60
N LYS A 438 14.55 -7.86 -14.77
CA LYS A 438 13.42 -6.95 -14.90
C LYS A 438 12.14 -7.52 -14.25
N PRO A 439 11.27 -6.67 -13.70
CA PRO A 439 9.92 -7.06 -13.29
C PRO A 439 9.12 -7.73 -14.41
N ASP A 440 8.25 -8.67 -14.07
CA ASP A 440 7.29 -9.28 -15.00
C ASP A 440 6.15 -8.30 -15.37
N GLY A 441 5.87 -7.34 -14.49
CA GLY A 441 4.98 -6.20 -14.70
C GLY A 441 5.35 -5.05 -13.76
N VAL A 442 4.81 -3.86 -14.02
CA VAL A 442 4.99 -2.67 -13.17
C VAL A 442 3.70 -1.87 -13.14
N CYS A 443 3.32 -1.33 -11.98
CA CYS A 443 2.38 -0.22 -11.90
C CYS A 443 3.14 1.09 -11.70
N LEU A 444 2.75 2.10 -12.49
CA LEU A 444 3.19 3.48 -12.36
C LEU A 444 2.01 4.27 -11.80
N VAL A 445 2.22 4.95 -10.67
CA VAL A 445 1.22 5.75 -9.97
C VAL A 445 1.66 7.21 -9.96
N VAL A 446 0.74 8.11 -10.24
CA VAL A 446 0.86 9.56 -10.04
C VAL A 446 -0.38 10.07 -9.31
N GLY A 447 -0.32 11.24 -8.69
CA GLY A 447 -1.46 11.80 -7.99
C GLY A 447 -1.15 13.06 -7.20
N SER A 448 -2.14 13.50 -6.43
CA SER A 448 -2.01 14.60 -5.48
C SER A 448 -2.99 14.44 -4.33
N CYS A 449 -2.73 15.10 -3.21
CA CYS A 449 -3.78 15.45 -2.26
C CYS A 449 -4.00 16.95 -2.32
N ALA A 450 -5.27 17.35 -2.35
CA ALA A 450 -5.68 18.74 -2.45
C ALA A 450 -6.89 19.02 -1.55
N ARG A 451 -7.03 20.27 -1.13
CA ARG A 451 -8.15 20.79 -0.36
C ARG A 451 -9.09 21.63 -1.25
N GLY A 452 -10.39 21.49 -1.04
CA GLY A 452 -11.43 22.24 -1.75
C GLY A 452 -12.65 21.41 -2.13
N PHE A 453 -12.62 20.10 -1.89
CA PHE A 453 -13.73 19.19 -2.14
C PHE A 453 -14.87 19.46 -1.14
N LYS A 454 -16.09 19.64 -1.65
CA LYS A 454 -17.28 19.89 -0.82
C LYS A 454 -17.91 18.58 -0.36
N ASP A 455 -18.19 17.70 -1.31
CA ASP A 455 -18.78 16.38 -1.10
C ASP A 455 -17.65 15.34 -1.12
N ASN A 456 -17.23 14.90 0.07
CA ASN A 456 -16.01 14.11 0.28
C ASN A 456 -16.23 12.96 1.28
N SER A 457 -17.40 12.32 1.23
CA SER A 457 -17.79 11.18 2.08
C SER A 457 -17.53 9.81 1.42
N THR A 458 -17.28 9.79 0.11
CA THR A 458 -17.17 8.58 -0.71
C THR A 458 -15.74 8.34 -1.20
N SER A 459 -15.43 7.09 -1.52
CA SER A 459 -14.18 6.67 -2.16
C SER A 459 -14.42 6.07 -3.55
N ASP A 460 -13.41 6.05 -4.41
CA ASP A 460 -13.34 5.14 -5.56
C ASP A 460 -12.15 4.19 -5.33
N VAL A 461 -12.41 2.88 -5.27
CA VAL A 461 -11.37 1.85 -4.99
C VAL A 461 -10.69 1.36 -6.27
N ILE A 462 -11.41 1.33 -7.40
CA ILE A 462 -10.85 1.30 -8.75
C ILE A 462 -11.89 1.80 -9.75
N TYR A 463 -11.52 2.79 -10.55
CA TYR A 463 -12.39 3.37 -11.58
C TYR A 463 -11.65 3.51 -12.92
N SER A 464 -12.31 3.16 -14.02
CA SER A 464 -11.82 3.35 -15.39
C SER A 464 -12.98 3.76 -16.29
N SER A 465 -12.85 4.92 -16.94
CA SER A 465 -13.82 5.45 -17.90
C SER A 465 -13.20 5.90 -19.22
N SER A 466 -11.87 5.83 -19.35
CA SER A 466 -11.18 6.06 -20.62
C SER A 466 -11.03 4.75 -21.40
N SER A 467 -11.00 4.88 -22.72
CA SER A 467 -10.30 3.95 -23.60
C SER A 467 -8.78 3.99 -23.35
N VAL A 468 -8.04 3.04 -23.91
CA VAL A 468 -6.57 3.10 -23.98
C VAL A 468 -6.13 4.39 -24.66
N LYS A 469 -5.26 5.15 -23.99
CA LYS A 469 -4.72 6.42 -24.46
C LYS A 469 -3.25 6.30 -24.86
N LYS A 470 -2.80 7.21 -25.72
CA LYS A 470 -1.39 7.37 -26.06
C LYS A 470 -0.72 8.36 -25.12
N VAL A 471 0.38 7.96 -24.50
CA VAL A 471 1.21 8.79 -23.61
C VAL A 471 2.65 8.73 -24.09
N GLY A 472 3.22 9.88 -24.46
CA GLY A 472 4.54 9.97 -25.10
C GLY A 472 4.66 9.06 -26.34
N THR A 473 5.53 8.06 -26.26
CA THR A 473 5.72 7.03 -27.30
C THR A 473 5.04 5.69 -26.99
N SER A 474 4.18 5.63 -25.97
CA SER A 474 3.53 4.43 -25.45
C SER A 474 2.00 4.50 -25.49
N GLU A 475 1.36 3.38 -25.15
CA GLU A 475 -0.06 3.30 -24.80
C GLU A 475 -0.23 2.95 -23.32
N ALA A 476 -1.28 3.48 -22.70
CA ALA A 476 -1.63 3.25 -21.31
C ALA A 476 -3.16 3.13 -21.14
N GLN A 477 -3.59 2.30 -20.18
CA GLN A 477 -4.95 2.35 -19.65
C GLN A 477 -4.86 3.06 -18.29
N TYR A 478 -5.65 4.11 -18.12
CA TYR A 478 -5.69 4.84 -16.85
C TYR A 478 -6.77 4.28 -15.93
N PHE A 479 -6.36 4.07 -14.69
CA PHE A 479 -7.19 3.69 -13.56
C PHE A 479 -7.10 4.81 -12.52
N TRP A 480 -8.19 5.01 -11.81
CA TRP A 480 -8.33 6.07 -10.81
C TRP A 480 -8.72 5.48 -9.46
N GLU A 481 -8.17 6.10 -8.42
CA GLU A 481 -8.40 5.81 -7.01
C GLU A 481 -8.57 7.15 -6.29
N ALA A 482 -9.55 7.27 -5.41
CA ALA A 482 -9.80 8.54 -4.70
C ALA A 482 -10.36 8.33 -3.30
N PHE A 483 -9.79 9.07 -2.35
CA PHE A 483 -9.93 8.81 -0.92
C PHE A 483 -9.97 10.12 -0.11
N PRO A 484 -10.98 10.34 0.75
CA PRO A 484 -11.01 11.46 1.69
C PRO A 484 -9.78 11.46 2.62
N ALA A 485 -8.96 12.50 2.57
CA ALA A 485 -7.68 12.54 3.29
C ALA A 485 -7.85 12.83 4.78
N GLY A 486 -6.95 12.28 5.60
CA GLY A 486 -6.95 12.42 7.05
C GLY A 486 -6.47 13.78 7.57
N SER A 487 -6.13 14.72 6.68
CA SER A 487 -5.69 16.09 7.00
C SER A 487 -6.84 17.08 7.20
N GLY A 488 -8.02 16.83 6.62
CA GLY A 488 -9.18 17.72 6.73
C GLY A 488 -10.41 17.21 5.98
N PRO A 489 -11.64 17.62 6.35
CA PRO A 489 -12.87 17.10 5.74
C PRO A 489 -13.01 17.48 4.25
N MET A 490 -12.40 18.58 3.82
CA MET A 490 -12.40 19.05 2.43
C MET A 490 -11.15 18.59 1.64
N ASP A 491 -10.32 17.75 2.25
CA ASP A 491 -9.05 17.30 1.70
C ASP A 491 -9.26 15.90 1.07
N ARG A 492 -8.81 15.69 -0.17
CA ARG A 492 -8.98 14.40 -0.89
C ARG A 492 -7.67 14.04 -1.56
N THR A 493 -7.24 12.79 -1.42
CA THR A 493 -6.14 12.23 -2.20
C THR A 493 -6.71 11.54 -3.43
N THR A 494 -6.16 11.87 -4.60
CA THR A 494 -6.57 11.34 -5.90
C THR A 494 -5.36 10.80 -6.64
N TYR A 495 -5.42 9.53 -7.03
CA TYR A 495 -4.41 8.82 -7.80
C TYR A 495 -4.90 8.54 -9.22
N MET A 496 -3.98 8.57 -10.18
CA MET A 496 -4.11 7.94 -11.48
C MET A 496 -2.96 6.96 -11.66
N PHE A 497 -3.25 5.77 -12.15
CA PHE A 497 -2.24 4.73 -12.34
C PHE A 497 -2.44 3.94 -13.64
N THR A 498 -1.38 3.26 -14.07
CA THR A 498 -1.37 2.41 -15.27
C THR A 498 -0.48 1.19 -15.04
N TYR A 499 -0.90 0.05 -15.60
CA TYR A 499 -0.10 -1.17 -15.65
C TYR A 499 0.70 -1.20 -16.95
N VAL A 500 2.01 -1.44 -16.83
CA VAL A 500 2.95 -1.45 -17.95
C VAL A 500 3.91 -2.63 -17.86
N ASN A 501 4.48 -3.02 -19.00
CA ASN A 501 5.60 -3.97 -19.06
C ASN A 501 6.90 -3.16 -19.17
N PRO A 502 7.99 -3.47 -18.45
CA PRO A 502 9.21 -2.66 -18.45
C PRO A 502 10.04 -2.82 -19.75
N GLN A 503 9.74 -1.97 -20.73
CA GLN A 503 10.30 -1.99 -22.08
C GLN A 503 10.77 -0.60 -22.56
N PRO A 504 11.67 -0.51 -23.55
CA PRO A 504 12.04 0.78 -24.16
C PRO A 504 10.80 1.52 -24.68
N GLY A 505 10.69 2.81 -24.35
CA GLY A 505 9.55 3.64 -24.73
C GLY A 505 8.31 3.54 -23.84
N SER A 506 8.36 2.79 -22.72
CA SER A 506 7.35 2.86 -21.64
C SER A 506 7.18 4.31 -21.13
N PRO A 507 5.98 4.72 -20.69
CA PRO A 507 5.74 6.10 -20.26
C PRO A 507 6.48 6.41 -18.95
N LYS A 508 6.86 7.68 -18.80
CA LYS A 508 7.49 8.21 -17.57
C LYS A 508 6.46 8.68 -16.56
N LEU A 509 6.87 8.78 -15.29
CA LEU A 509 6.04 9.36 -14.24
C LEU A 509 5.75 10.84 -14.51
N GLU A 510 6.73 11.60 -15.03
CA GLU A 510 6.49 12.97 -15.46
C GLU A 510 5.46 13.07 -16.60
N GLU A 511 5.52 12.16 -17.59
CA GLU A 511 4.56 12.13 -18.72
C GLU A 511 3.15 11.72 -18.25
N LEU A 512 3.04 10.86 -17.24
CA LEU A 512 1.78 10.50 -16.59
C LEU A 512 1.25 11.63 -15.69
N LEU A 513 2.13 12.43 -15.08
CA LEU A 513 1.76 13.57 -14.25
C LEU A 513 1.19 14.73 -15.09
N GLU A 514 1.75 14.98 -16.28
CA GLU A 514 1.19 15.92 -17.27
C GLU A 514 -0.27 15.52 -17.63
N GLU A 515 -0.51 14.23 -17.92
CA GLU A 515 -1.85 13.69 -18.20
C GLU A 515 -2.78 13.71 -16.97
N TYR A 516 -2.26 13.48 -15.75
CA TYR A 516 -3.03 13.57 -14.51
C TYR A 516 -3.64 14.97 -14.32
N TRP A 517 -2.86 16.03 -14.53
CA TRP A 517 -3.34 17.41 -14.32
C TRP A 517 -4.43 17.83 -15.32
N ASP A 518 -4.33 17.42 -16.59
CA ASP A 518 -5.36 17.73 -17.60
C ASP A 518 -6.63 16.82 -17.45
N LEU A 519 -6.55 15.65 -16.79
CA LEU A 519 -7.68 14.70 -16.66
C LEU A 519 -8.39 14.69 -15.29
N MET A 520 -7.67 14.86 -14.19
CA MET A 520 -8.23 14.84 -12.82
C MET A 520 -9.43 15.80 -12.63
N PRO A 521 -9.45 17.02 -13.20
CA PRO A 521 -10.58 17.94 -13.08
C PRO A 521 -11.91 17.41 -13.61
N HIS A 522 -11.86 16.61 -14.68
CA HIS A 522 -13.05 15.97 -15.25
C HIS A 522 -13.51 14.79 -14.39
N TYR A 523 -12.56 13.94 -13.95
CA TYR A 523 -12.86 12.79 -13.10
C TYR A 523 -13.46 13.18 -11.73
N GLN A 524 -12.91 14.20 -11.07
CA GLN A 524 -13.42 14.70 -9.78
C GLN A 524 -14.52 15.78 -9.91
N GLY A 525 -14.88 16.20 -11.12
CA GLY A 525 -15.91 17.23 -11.35
C GLY A 525 -15.58 18.62 -10.81
N VAL A 526 -14.29 18.98 -10.65
CA VAL A 526 -13.85 20.22 -9.98
C VAL A 526 -12.70 20.90 -10.72
N SER A 527 -12.72 22.23 -10.81
CA SER A 527 -11.62 23.02 -11.39
C SER A 527 -10.40 23.05 -10.46
N LEU A 528 -9.19 22.89 -11.02
CA LEU A 528 -7.92 23.11 -10.30
C LEU A 528 -7.82 24.49 -9.63
N GLU A 529 -8.52 25.51 -10.14
CA GLU A 529 -8.52 26.85 -9.55
C GLU A 529 -9.27 26.91 -8.21
N ASN A 530 -10.09 25.91 -7.91
CA ASN A 530 -10.82 25.76 -6.65
C ASN A 530 -10.07 24.86 -5.65
N LEU A 531 -8.86 24.39 -5.98
CA LEU A 531 -8.10 23.42 -5.20
C LEU A 531 -6.76 23.97 -4.71
N GLU A 532 -6.51 23.85 -3.41
CA GLU A 532 -5.20 24.04 -2.79
C GLU A 532 -4.45 22.70 -2.85
N ILE A 533 -3.40 22.58 -3.68
CA ILE A 533 -2.59 21.36 -3.76
C ILE A 533 -1.69 21.26 -2.53
N LEU A 534 -1.92 20.25 -1.69
CA LEU A 534 -1.18 20.03 -0.44
C LEU A 534 0.09 19.19 -0.64
N ARG A 535 0.04 18.22 -1.57
CA ARG A 535 1.17 17.35 -1.95
C ARG A 535 0.96 16.74 -3.32
N VAL A 536 2.05 16.49 -4.04
CA VAL A 536 2.08 15.65 -5.25
C VAL A 536 2.64 14.28 -4.87
N ILE A 537 2.13 13.21 -5.46
CA ILE A 537 2.49 11.82 -5.14
C ILE A 537 2.88 11.10 -6.44
N TYR A 538 3.89 10.26 -6.38
CA TYR A 538 4.28 9.37 -7.48
C TYR A 538 4.99 8.11 -6.95
N GLY A 539 4.89 7.01 -7.69
CA GLY A 539 5.42 5.72 -7.25
C GLY A 539 5.58 4.71 -8.38
N ILE A 540 6.49 3.76 -8.17
CA ILE A 540 6.75 2.63 -9.07
C ILE A 540 6.67 1.36 -8.24
N PHE A 541 5.78 0.46 -8.64
CA PHE A 541 5.49 -0.77 -7.94
C PHE A 541 5.77 -1.95 -8.88
N PRO A 542 6.98 -2.54 -8.82
CA PRO A 542 7.34 -3.70 -9.63
C PRO A 542 6.65 -4.98 -9.11
N THR A 543 6.31 -5.88 -10.03
CA THR A 543 5.84 -7.24 -9.72
C THR A 543 6.68 -8.29 -10.42
N TYR A 544 6.81 -9.43 -9.75
CA TYR A 544 7.56 -10.59 -10.21
C TYR A 544 6.68 -11.83 -10.02
N ARG A 545 6.53 -12.67 -11.06
CA ARG A 545 5.65 -13.86 -10.99
C ARG A 545 6.14 -14.90 -9.99
N ASP A 546 7.46 -14.97 -9.81
CA ASP A 546 8.16 -15.71 -8.76
C ASP A 546 8.25 -14.87 -7.48
N SER A 547 7.09 -14.67 -6.85
CA SER A 547 6.96 -14.10 -5.51
C SER A 547 5.93 -14.90 -4.70
N PRO A 548 6.03 -14.99 -3.36
CA PRO A 548 7.10 -14.46 -2.50
C PRO A 548 8.49 -15.01 -2.84
N LEU A 549 9.52 -14.19 -2.63
CA LEU A 549 10.92 -14.51 -2.94
C LEU A 549 11.49 -15.46 -1.86
N PRO A 550 11.98 -16.67 -2.24
CA PRO A 550 12.66 -17.57 -1.31
C PRO A 550 13.97 -16.97 -0.78
N ALA A 551 14.40 -17.41 0.40
CA ALA A 551 15.63 -16.95 1.02
C ALA A 551 16.85 -17.52 0.28
N ALA A 552 17.58 -16.65 -0.44
CA ALA A 552 18.76 -17.06 -1.22
C ALA A 552 20.03 -17.29 -0.38
N PHE A 553 20.04 -16.84 0.87
CA PHE A 553 21.19 -16.89 1.77
C PHE A 553 20.76 -17.46 3.14
N ASN A 554 21.70 -18.08 3.86
CA ASN A 554 21.50 -18.38 5.27
C ASN A 554 21.35 -17.06 6.04
N ARG A 555 20.59 -17.08 7.14
CA ARG A 555 20.41 -15.97 8.08
C ARG A 555 19.95 -14.64 7.43
N VAL A 556 19.29 -14.69 6.26
CA VAL A 556 18.65 -13.53 5.59
C VAL A 556 17.26 -13.90 5.06
N LEU A 557 16.23 -13.12 5.41
CA LEU A 557 14.85 -13.30 4.95
C LEU A 557 14.25 -12.00 4.43
N GLN A 558 13.56 -12.03 3.27
CA GLN A 558 12.87 -10.85 2.73
C GLN A 558 11.45 -10.71 3.30
N PHE A 559 11.01 -9.47 3.54
CA PHE A 559 9.74 -9.13 4.18
C PHE A 559 9.01 -7.95 3.50
N GLY A 560 7.68 -7.97 3.52
CA GLY A 560 6.83 -6.95 2.89
C GLY A 560 7.14 -6.74 1.40
N ASP A 561 7.16 -5.48 0.96
CA ASP A 561 7.52 -5.07 -0.41
C ASP A 561 8.83 -5.70 -0.94
N ALA A 562 9.77 -6.12 -0.07
CA ALA A 562 11.02 -6.76 -0.49
C ALA A 562 10.84 -8.24 -0.88
N SER A 563 9.88 -8.96 -0.30
CA SER A 563 9.61 -10.35 -0.69
C SER A 563 8.72 -10.45 -1.92
N GLY A 564 8.06 -9.37 -2.35
CA GLY A 564 7.12 -9.39 -3.48
C GLY A 564 5.75 -9.97 -3.13
N ILE A 565 5.40 -10.09 -1.84
CA ILE A 565 4.14 -10.67 -1.35
C ILE A 565 2.92 -9.74 -1.51
N GLN A 566 3.13 -8.50 -1.95
CA GLN A 566 2.06 -7.55 -2.31
C GLN A 566 1.26 -8.03 -3.53
N SER A 567 -0.03 -7.73 -3.56
CA SER A 567 -0.89 -8.02 -4.72
C SER A 567 -0.37 -7.34 -5.99
N PRO A 568 -0.32 -8.04 -7.15
CA PRO A 568 -0.03 -7.42 -8.43
C PRO A 568 -1.20 -6.62 -9.02
N VAL A 569 -2.33 -6.54 -8.30
CA VAL A 569 -3.50 -5.72 -8.67
C VAL A 569 -3.55 -4.45 -7.81
N SER A 570 -3.70 -4.55 -6.48
CA SER A 570 -3.79 -3.36 -5.62
C SER A 570 -2.44 -2.77 -5.18
N PHE A 571 -1.35 -3.54 -5.29
CA PHE A 571 -0.04 -3.23 -4.69
C PHE A 571 -0.10 -2.95 -3.17
N GLY A 572 -1.15 -3.42 -2.49
CA GLY A 572 -1.45 -3.22 -1.08
C GLY A 572 -0.48 -3.95 -0.12
N GLY A 573 0.78 -3.52 -0.07
CA GLY A 573 1.83 -4.13 0.75
C GLY A 573 1.47 -4.20 2.25
N PHE A 574 0.74 -3.22 2.79
CA PHE A 574 0.31 -3.23 4.20
C PHE A 574 -0.84 -4.21 4.50
N GLY A 575 -1.80 -4.38 3.58
CA GLY A 575 -2.87 -5.39 3.70
C GLY A 575 -2.34 -6.82 3.56
N SER A 576 -1.34 -7.03 2.69
CA SER A 576 -0.61 -8.30 2.61
C SER A 576 0.25 -8.56 3.86
N LEU A 577 0.94 -7.53 4.37
CA LEU A 577 1.75 -7.61 5.60
C LEU A 577 0.92 -8.07 6.79
N THR A 578 -0.19 -7.39 7.09
CA THR A 578 -1.03 -7.68 8.28
C THR A 578 -1.53 -9.13 8.27
N ARG A 579 -2.08 -9.55 7.13
CA ARG A 579 -2.54 -10.91 6.83
C ARG A 579 -1.49 -12.01 6.99
N HIS A 580 -0.22 -11.71 6.71
CA HIS A 580 0.87 -12.69 6.83
C HIS A 580 1.74 -12.50 8.09
N LEU A 581 1.49 -11.49 8.92
CA LEU A 581 2.33 -11.18 10.06
C LEU A 581 2.40 -12.34 11.05
N GLN A 582 1.26 -12.86 11.51
CA GLN A 582 1.23 -13.87 12.58
C GLN A 582 1.92 -15.19 12.17
N ARG A 583 1.79 -15.63 10.90
CA ARG A 583 2.52 -16.81 10.39
C ARG A 583 4.03 -16.57 10.34
N LEU A 584 4.45 -15.38 9.91
CA LEU A 584 5.86 -15.02 9.79
C LEU A 584 6.51 -14.86 11.17
N VAL A 585 5.87 -14.17 12.11
CA VAL A 585 6.33 -14.03 13.50
C VAL A 585 6.51 -15.39 14.16
N THR A 586 5.51 -16.27 14.04
CA THR A 586 5.55 -17.62 14.62
C THR A 586 6.68 -18.44 14.01
N GLY A 587 6.78 -18.47 12.67
CA GLY A 587 7.81 -19.25 11.98
C GLY A 587 9.23 -18.72 12.18
N ILE A 588 9.42 -17.40 12.23
CA ILE A 588 10.73 -16.79 12.54
C ILE A 588 11.15 -17.11 13.97
N TYR A 589 10.23 -17.02 14.93
CA TYR A 589 10.50 -17.35 16.34
C TYR A 589 10.90 -18.84 16.51
N GLU A 590 10.16 -19.76 15.88
CA GLU A 590 10.51 -21.19 15.84
C GLU A 590 11.88 -21.43 15.17
N ALA A 591 12.17 -20.73 14.07
CA ALA A 591 13.44 -20.88 13.35
C ALA A 591 14.65 -20.34 14.13
N ILE A 592 14.49 -19.26 14.90
CA ILE A 592 15.57 -18.69 15.72
C ILE A 592 15.90 -19.58 16.92
N ASN A 593 14.90 -20.14 17.59
CA ASN A 593 15.09 -20.97 18.78
C ASN A 593 15.80 -22.31 18.45
N GLU A 594 15.48 -22.90 17.30
CA GLU A 594 16.03 -24.20 16.86
C GLU A 594 17.22 -24.05 15.89
N ASP A 595 17.69 -22.81 15.65
CA ASP A 595 18.70 -22.40 14.64
C ASP A 595 18.44 -22.92 13.22
N PHE A 596 17.16 -23.07 12.83
CA PHE A 596 16.72 -23.39 11.46
C PHE A 596 16.83 -22.17 10.53
N LEU A 597 17.99 -21.53 10.53
CA LEU A 597 18.28 -20.28 9.84
C LEU A 597 19.10 -20.50 8.55
N ASP A 598 19.14 -21.73 8.05
CA ASP A 598 19.62 -22.06 6.70
C ASP A 598 18.63 -21.55 5.61
N SER A 599 19.15 -21.32 4.41
CA SER A 599 18.38 -20.78 3.27
C SER A 599 17.17 -21.62 2.89
N TYR A 600 17.21 -22.94 3.09
CA TYR A 600 16.09 -23.83 2.82
C TYR A 600 14.97 -23.66 3.84
N ASN A 601 15.29 -23.74 5.13
CA ASN A 601 14.33 -23.55 6.22
C ASN A 601 13.72 -22.14 6.25
N LEU A 602 14.50 -21.10 5.92
CA LEU A 602 14.01 -19.73 5.77
C LEU A 602 13.12 -19.57 4.53
N SER A 603 13.42 -20.27 3.43
CA SER A 603 12.57 -20.24 2.23
C SER A 603 11.15 -20.77 2.47
N LEU A 604 10.95 -21.65 3.46
CA LEU A 604 9.61 -22.12 3.83
C LEU A 604 8.72 -21.02 4.45
N LEU A 605 9.29 -19.88 4.86
CA LEU A 605 8.55 -18.69 5.34
C LEU A 605 8.02 -17.83 4.19
N ASN A 606 8.66 -17.88 3.01
CA ASN A 606 8.21 -17.27 1.76
C ASN A 606 7.90 -18.37 0.72
N PRO A 607 6.88 -19.22 0.97
CA PRO A 607 6.55 -20.33 0.08
C PRO A 607 5.88 -19.82 -1.21
N TYR A 608 5.86 -20.67 -2.24
CA TYR A 608 5.07 -20.44 -3.45
C TYR A 608 3.57 -20.26 -3.12
N MET A 609 2.97 -19.18 -3.64
CA MET A 609 1.58 -18.80 -3.40
C MET A 609 0.78 -18.81 -4.72
N PRO A 610 0.10 -19.92 -5.08
CA PRO A 610 -0.60 -20.02 -6.36
C PRO A 610 -1.75 -19.01 -6.52
N ASN A 611 -2.40 -18.55 -5.44
CA ASN A 611 -3.34 -17.43 -5.49
C ASN A 611 -2.69 -16.12 -5.97
N LEU A 612 -1.50 -15.80 -5.45
CA LEU A 612 -0.73 -14.61 -5.82
C LEU A 612 -0.26 -14.72 -7.28
N SER A 613 0.38 -15.83 -7.67
CA SER A 613 0.83 -16.03 -9.06
C SER A 613 -0.33 -16.08 -10.06
N ALA A 614 -1.49 -16.64 -9.70
CA ALA A 614 -2.69 -16.61 -10.54
C ALA A 614 -3.28 -15.20 -10.70
N SER A 615 -3.12 -14.32 -9.71
CA SER A 615 -3.63 -12.93 -9.79
C SER A 615 -2.86 -12.04 -10.78
N TRP A 616 -1.61 -12.37 -11.09
CA TRP A 616 -0.79 -11.62 -12.07
C TRP A 616 -1.40 -11.62 -13.49
N LEU A 617 -2.24 -12.61 -13.85
CA LEU A 617 -2.99 -12.58 -15.12
C LEU A 617 -3.90 -11.35 -15.23
N PHE A 618 -4.50 -10.90 -14.12
CA PHE A 618 -5.32 -9.68 -14.12
C PHE A 618 -4.46 -8.45 -14.43
N GLN A 619 -3.30 -8.31 -13.78
CA GLN A 619 -2.32 -7.26 -14.09
C GLN A 619 -1.99 -7.26 -15.58
N ARG A 620 -1.65 -8.42 -16.14
CA ARG A 620 -1.27 -8.59 -17.55
C ARG A 620 -2.41 -8.31 -18.53
N ALA A 621 -3.66 -8.55 -18.15
CA ALA A 621 -4.84 -8.22 -18.95
C ALA A 621 -5.20 -6.72 -18.87
N MET A 622 -4.90 -6.05 -17.75
CA MET A 622 -5.10 -4.62 -17.54
C MET A 622 -3.99 -3.72 -18.12
N SER A 623 -2.83 -4.27 -18.46
CA SER A 623 -1.76 -3.55 -19.17
C SER A 623 -2.12 -3.28 -20.63
N ALA A 624 -1.95 -2.03 -21.09
CA ALA A 624 -2.10 -1.66 -22.50
C ALA A 624 -0.97 -2.22 -23.40
N ARG A 625 -1.23 -2.34 -24.71
CA ARG A 625 -0.31 -2.97 -25.69
C ARG A 625 -0.49 -2.39 -27.11
N GLN A 626 0.52 -1.64 -27.57
CA GLN A 626 0.59 -0.91 -28.85
C GLN A 626 0.33 -1.70 -30.16
N GLN A 627 0.20 -3.01 -30.11
CA GLN A 627 0.02 -3.89 -31.29
C GLN A 627 -0.93 -5.07 -31.00
N SER A 628 -1.83 -4.92 -30.02
CA SER A 628 -2.73 -5.99 -29.54
C SER A 628 -3.82 -6.41 -30.52
N ASN A 629 -4.20 -5.55 -31.48
CA ASN A 629 -5.32 -5.77 -32.41
C ASN A 629 -6.65 -6.13 -31.71
N VAL A 630 -6.91 -5.46 -30.57
CA VAL A 630 -8.21 -5.41 -29.86
C VAL A 630 -8.73 -3.97 -29.80
N SER A 631 -9.98 -3.76 -29.37
CA SER A 631 -10.53 -2.40 -29.19
C SER A 631 -9.79 -1.63 -28.08
N PRO A 632 -9.55 -0.32 -28.22
CA PRO A 632 -9.12 0.54 -27.12
C PRO A 632 -10.01 0.47 -25.86
N ASP A 633 -11.29 0.09 -26.00
CA ASP A 633 -12.22 -0.06 -24.87
C ASP A 633 -12.17 -1.45 -24.20
N PHE A 634 -11.42 -2.40 -24.77
CA PHE A 634 -11.47 -3.82 -24.38
C PHE A 634 -11.16 -4.07 -22.90
N ILE A 635 -10.22 -3.33 -22.32
CA ILE A 635 -9.83 -3.50 -20.91
C ILE A 635 -10.98 -3.07 -19.99
N THR A 636 -11.67 -1.98 -20.33
CA THR A 636 -12.83 -1.48 -19.59
C THR A 636 -14.05 -2.42 -19.76
N GLU A 637 -14.30 -2.97 -20.96
CA GLU A 637 -15.35 -4.00 -21.13
C GLU A 637 -15.04 -5.28 -20.32
N LEU A 638 -13.80 -5.76 -20.38
CA LEU A 638 -13.36 -6.97 -19.67
C LEU A 638 -13.56 -6.82 -18.15
N LEU A 639 -13.15 -5.68 -17.58
CA LEU A 639 -13.35 -5.40 -16.15
C LEU A 639 -14.83 -5.27 -15.79
N TYR A 640 -15.63 -4.55 -16.59
CA TYR A 640 -17.07 -4.44 -16.36
C TYR A 640 -17.76 -5.81 -16.36
N VAL A 641 -17.44 -6.67 -17.33
CA VAL A 641 -17.99 -8.03 -17.44
C VAL A 641 -17.53 -8.94 -16.30
N ASN A 642 -16.26 -8.83 -15.87
CA ASN A 642 -15.74 -9.57 -14.71
C ASN A 642 -16.46 -9.15 -13.42
N PHE A 643 -16.50 -7.85 -13.09
CA PHE A 643 -17.17 -7.37 -11.87
C PHE A 643 -18.68 -7.61 -11.87
N GLN A 644 -19.37 -7.47 -13.01
CA GLN A 644 -20.77 -7.85 -13.15
C GLN A 644 -20.98 -9.36 -12.91
N SER A 645 -20.04 -10.21 -13.33
CA SER A 645 -20.10 -11.65 -13.09
C SER A 645 -19.86 -11.99 -11.62
N MET A 646 -18.88 -11.36 -10.96
CA MET A 646 -18.66 -11.50 -9.52
C MET A 646 -19.87 -11.03 -8.70
N GLN A 647 -20.47 -9.89 -9.05
CA GLN A 647 -21.68 -9.37 -8.39
C GLN A 647 -22.86 -10.34 -8.51
N ARG A 648 -23.08 -10.95 -9.68
CA ARG A 648 -24.10 -12.00 -9.88
C ARG A 648 -23.85 -13.29 -9.08
N LEU A 649 -22.59 -13.57 -8.75
CA LEU A 649 -22.18 -14.70 -7.91
C LEU A 649 -22.21 -14.37 -6.39
N GLY A 650 -22.45 -13.10 -6.06
CA GLY A 650 -22.62 -12.60 -4.70
C GLY A 650 -21.33 -12.42 -3.90
N ASP A 651 -21.51 -11.95 -2.68
CA ASP A 651 -20.43 -11.52 -1.78
C ASP A 651 -19.37 -12.59 -1.49
N LEU A 652 -19.73 -13.87 -1.56
CA LEU A 652 -18.80 -15.00 -1.35
C LEU A 652 -17.74 -15.12 -2.45
N VAL A 653 -17.97 -14.51 -3.62
CA VAL A 653 -16.99 -14.42 -4.71
C VAL A 653 -16.31 -13.05 -4.72
N LEU A 654 -17.09 -12.00 -4.48
CA LEU A 654 -16.67 -10.62 -4.67
C LEU A 654 -15.86 -10.05 -3.49
N ARG A 655 -16.30 -10.24 -2.24
CA ARG A 655 -15.63 -9.63 -1.08
C ARG A 655 -14.18 -10.11 -0.87
N PRO A 656 -13.84 -11.41 -1.06
CA PRO A 656 -12.44 -11.85 -1.03
C PRO A 656 -11.60 -11.21 -2.14
N PHE A 657 -12.15 -11.10 -3.36
CA PHE A 657 -11.44 -10.50 -4.50
C PHE A 657 -11.12 -9.02 -4.27
N LEU A 658 -12.04 -8.24 -3.69
CA LEU A 658 -11.79 -6.84 -3.29
C LEU A 658 -10.78 -6.67 -2.14
N GLN A 659 -10.35 -7.77 -1.50
CA GLN A 659 -9.25 -7.77 -0.51
C GLN A 659 -8.00 -8.51 -1.04
N ASP A 660 -7.87 -8.66 -2.36
CA ASP A 660 -6.79 -9.39 -3.04
C ASP A 660 -6.69 -10.89 -2.66
N VAL A 661 -7.73 -11.47 -2.09
CA VAL A 661 -7.77 -12.91 -1.77
C VAL A 661 -8.41 -13.68 -2.93
N VAL A 662 -7.56 -14.12 -3.85
CA VAL A 662 -7.96 -15.02 -4.94
C VAL A 662 -8.10 -16.45 -4.39
N GLN A 663 -9.28 -17.04 -4.57
CA GLN A 663 -9.61 -18.42 -4.17
C GLN A 663 -10.09 -19.24 -5.38
N PHE A 664 -9.82 -20.55 -5.39
CA PHE A 664 -10.10 -21.43 -6.54
C PHE A 664 -11.57 -21.38 -7.00
N VAL A 665 -12.52 -21.65 -6.09
CA VAL A 665 -13.94 -21.78 -6.45
C VAL A 665 -14.57 -20.44 -6.90
N PRO A 666 -14.36 -19.30 -6.20
CA PRO A 666 -14.71 -17.97 -6.71
C PRO A 666 -14.17 -17.65 -8.11
N LEU A 667 -12.88 -17.94 -8.35
CA LEU A 667 -12.23 -17.69 -9.63
C LEU A 667 -12.83 -18.55 -10.74
N ALA A 668 -12.96 -19.86 -10.51
CA ALA A 668 -13.53 -20.81 -11.46
C ALA A 668 -14.99 -20.45 -11.83
N LYS A 669 -15.82 -20.09 -10.83
CA LYS A 669 -17.20 -19.63 -11.06
C LYS A 669 -17.26 -18.34 -11.88
N THR A 670 -16.39 -17.37 -11.58
CA THR A 670 -16.34 -16.09 -12.31
C THR A 670 -15.96 -16.31 -13.78
N LEU A 671 -14.87 -17.05 -14.03
CA LEU A 671 -14.41 -17.35 -15.39
C LEU A 671 -15.47 -18.14 -16.18
N GLY A 672 -16.09 -19.16 -15.58
CA GLY A 672 -17.17 -19.92 -16.20
C GLY A 672 -18.39 -19.06 -16.55
N LEU A 673 -18.80 -18.15 -15.67
CA LEU A 673 -19.92 -17.24 -15.94
C LEU A 673 -19.60 -16.23 -17.05
N VAL A 674 -18.36 -15.73 -17.13
CA VAL A 674 -17.89 -14.87 -18.24
C VAL A 674 -17.86 -15.65 -19.56
N MET A 675 -17.37 -16.89 -19.58
CA MET A 675 -17.38 -17.75 -20.76
C MET A 675 -18.80 -18.05 -21.27
N LEU A 676 -19.77 -18.25 -20.36
CA LEU A 676 -21.17 -18.50 -20.72
C LEU A 676 -21.91 -17.25 -21.19
N THR A 677 -21.65 -16.08 -20.59
CA THR A 677 -22.42 -14.84 -20.88
C THR A 677 -21.79 -13.95 -21.94
N LYS A 678 -20.47 -14.01 -22.12
CA LYS A 678 -19.67 -13.15 -23.02
C LYS A 678 -18.54 -13.95 -23.73
N PRO A 679 -18.83 -15.10 -24.39
CA PRO A 679 -17.80 -15.88 -25.10
C PRO A 679 -17.06 -15.08 -26.18
N GLN A 680 -17.71 -14.04 -26.73
CA GLN A 680 -17.15 -13.07 -27.68
C GLN A 680 -15.82 -12.43 -27.22
N LEU A 681 -15.59 -12.34 -25.90
CA LEU A 681 -14.36 -11.74 -25.34
C LEU A 681 -13.15 -12.66 -25.41
N LEU A 682 -13.33 -13.98 -25.51
CA LEU A 682 -12.23 -14.94 -25.42
C LEU A 682 -11.13 -14.70 -26.49
N PRO A 683 -11.43 -14.51 -27.79
CA PRO A 683 -10.40 -14.19 -28.79
C PRO A 683 -9.62 -12.90 -28.47
N SER A 684 -10.28 -11.91 -27.87
CA SER A 684 -9.64 -10.66 -27.44
C SER A 684 -8.76 -10.85 -26.20
N ILE A 685 -9.16 -11.69 -25.25
CA ILE A 685 -8.31 -12.10 -24.11
C ILE A 685 -7.06 -12.84 -24.63
N PHE A 686 -7.23 -13.80 -25.55
CA PHE A 686 -6.11 -14.54 -26.15
C PHE A 686 -5.11 -13.61 -26.89
N LYS A 687 -5.60 -12.58 -27.58
CA LYS A 687 -4.77 -11.53 -28.20
C LYS A 687 -4.07 -10.64 -27.16
N GLN A 688 -4.83 -10.12 -26.19
CA GLN A 688 -4.33 -9.14 -25.22
C GLN A 688 -3.28 -9.74 -24.29
N VAL A 689 -3.47 -10.98 -23.84
CA VAL A 689 -2.57 -11.68 -22.92
C VAL A 689 -1.48 -12.44 -23.69
N GLY A 690 -1.87 -13.25 -24.67
CA GLY A 690 -1.02 -14.16 -25.45
C GLY A 690 -1.08 -15.61 -24.95
N ILE A 691 -1.14 -16.57 -25.88
CA ILE A 691 -1.30 -18.01 -25.59
C ILE A 691 -0.24 -18.56 -24.61
N PRO A 692 1.08 -18.30 -24.75
CA PRO A 692 2.08 -18.85 -23.83
C PRO A 692 1.86 -18.43 -22.37
N VAL A 693 1.33 -17.22 -22.18
CA VAL A 693 1.06 -16.64 -20.86
C VAL A 693 -0.19 -17.25 -20.21
N LEU A 694 -1.18 -17.65 -21.01
CA LEU A 694 -2.37 -18.35 -20.52
C LEU A 694 -2.06 -19.82 -20.18
N LEU A 695 -1.11 -20.45 -20.88
CA LEU A 695 -0.59 -21.78 -20.55
C LEU A 695 0.20 -21.76 -19.23
N ASP A 696 1.12 -20.81 -19.07
CA ASP A 696 1.86 -20.53 -17.82
C ASP A 696 0.90 -20.33 -16.62
N TRP A 697 -0.08 -19.42 -16.78
CA TRP A 697 -1.11 -19.18 -15.77
C TRP A 697 -1.97 -20.41 -15.45
N SER A 698 -2.25 -21.29 -16.42
CA SER A 698 -3.05 -22.49 -16.17
C SER A 698 -2.42 -23.40 -15.11
N GLY A 699 -1.08 -23.47 -15.06
CA GLY A 699 -0.34 -24.17 -14.00
C GLY A 699 -0.60 -23.57 -12.61
N HIS A 700 -0.58 -22.24 -12.50
CA HIS A 700 -0.94 -21.56 -11.25
C HIS A 700 -2.41 -21.80 -10.86
N PHE A 701 -3.34 -21.81 -11.81
CA PHE A 701 -4.76 -22.11 -11.58
C PHE A 701 -5.00 -23.55 -11.10
N PHE A 702 -4.32 -24.55 -11.69
CA PHE A 702 -4.38 -25.94 -11.21
C PHE A 702 -3.76 -26.07 -9.81
N MET A 703 -2.62 -25.42 -9.56
CA MET A 703 -1.99 -25.42 -8.24
C MET A 703 -2.84 -24.73 -7.16
N LEU A 704 -3.62 -23.70 -7.52
CA LEU A 704 -4.58 -23.05 -6.62
C LEU A 704 -5.70 -24.02 -6.22
N GLY A 705 -6.21 -24.82 -7.16
CA GLY A 705 -7.16 -25.90 -6.87
C GLY A 705 -6.54 -27.02 -6.02
N TYR A 706 -5.29 -27.40 -6.29
CA TYR A 706 -4.57 -28.42 -5.54
C TYR A 706 -4.26 -27.98 -4.09
N TYR A 707 -3.83 -26.74 -3.87
CA TYR A 707 -3.63 -26.17 -2.53
C TYR A 707 -4.96 -26.03 -1.78
N THR A 708 -6.05 -25.67 -2.47
CA THR A 708 -7.40 -25.68 -1.90
C THR A 708 -7.78 -27.09 -1.40
N PHE A 709 -7.53 -28.13 -2.21
CA PHE A 709 -7.74 -29.53 -1.81
C PHE A 709 -6.87 -29.92 -0.60
N LEU A 710 -5.55 -29.69 -0.65
CA LEU A 710 -4.63 -30.06 0.42
C LEU A 710 -4.96 -29.36 1.74
N SER A 711 -5.24 -28.05 1.72
CA SER A 711 -5.64 -27.30 2.91
C SER A 711 -7.02 -27.66 3.46
N THR A 712 -7.89 -28.28 2.65
CA THR A 712 -9.24 -28.70 3.08
C THR A 712 -9.26 -30.13 3.61
N PHE A 713 -8.48 -31.05 3.01
CA PHE A 713 -8.58 -32.49 3.26
C PHE A 713 -7.30 -33.13 3.82
N ALA A 714 -6.11 -32.60 3.52
CA ALA A 714 -4.85 -33.16 4.00
C ALA A 714 -4.34 -32.47 5.29
N ASP A 715 -4.49 -31.15 5.41
CA ASP A 715 -4.13 -30.40 6.62
C ASP A 715 -4.81 -30.97 7.89
N PRO A 716 -6.15 -31.22 7.93
CA PRO A 716 -6.80 -31.73 9.13
C PRO A 716 -6.35 -33.13 9.55
N VAL A 717 -5.77 -33.92 8.64
CA VAL A 717 -5.25 -35.27 8.90
C VAL A 717 -3.79 -35.23 9.36
N ILE A 718 -2.99 -34.32 8.79
CA ILE A 718 -1.56 -34.19 9.12
C ILE A 718 -1.34 -33.36 10.39
N ARG A 719 -2.13 -32.31 10.60
CA ARG A 719 -1.95 -31.35 11.71
C ARG A 719 -1.99 -31.98 13.11
N PRO A 720 -2.84 -32.97 13.42
CA PRO A 720 -2.80 -33.67 14.71
C PRO A 720 -1.54 -34.53 14.93
N LEU A 721 -0.88 -34.97 13.85
CA LEU A 721 0.29 -35.85 13.93
C LEU A 721 1.60 -35.11 14.24
N LEU A 722 1.63 -33.78 14.01
CA LEU A 722 2.83 -32.94 14.13
C LEU A 722 3.52 -33.07 15.49
N SER A 723 2.77 -33.25 16.59
CA SER A 723 3.34 -33.40 17.94
C SER A 723 4.19 -34.65 18.14
N SER A 724 4.13 -35.63 17.23
CA SER A 724 5.00 -36.81 17.22
C SER A 724 6.25 -36.65 16.34
N PHE A 725 6.36 -35.56 15.58
CA PHE A 725 7.47 -35.34 14.64
C PHE A 725 8.69 -34.69 15.33
N PRO A 726 9.93 -35.10 15.01
CA PRO A 726 11.14 -34.41 15.45
C PRO A 726 11.14 -32.93 15.04
N SER A 727 11.77 -32.06 15.84
CA SER A 727 11.65 -30.59 15.73
C SER A 727 11.74 -30.04 14.30
N LYS A 728 12.80 -30.35 13.54
CA LYS A 728 12.93 -29.86 12.16
C LYS A 728 11.80 -30.35 11.25
N MET A 729 11.37 -31.61 11.37
CA MET A 729 10.26 -32.14 10.59
C MET A 729 8.91 -31.51 11.01
N ASN A 730 8.73 -31.21 12.31
CA ASN A 730 7.57 -30.48 12.83
C ASN A 730 7.53 -29.05 12.24
N TYR A 731 8.65 -28.31 12.28
CA TYR A 731 8.80 -26.99 11.66
C TYR A 731 8.50 -27.02 10.16
N GLU A 732 9.15 -27.92 9.41
CA GLU A 732 8.96 -28.02 7.96
C GLU A 732 7.49 -28.31 7.60
N TRP A 733 6.82 -29.21 8.32
CA TRP A 733 5.41 -29.50 8.08
C TRP A 733 4.49 -28.34 8.48
N LYS A 734 4.71 -27.65 9.60
CA LYS A 734 3.97 -26.42 9.95
C LYS A 734 3.98 -25.40 8.81
N ARG A 735 5.17 -25.12 8.27
CA ARG A 735 5.34 -24.18 7.14
C ARG A 735 4.68 -24.68 5.85
N ARG A 736 4.77 -25.99 5.53
CA ARG A 736 4.08 -26.58 4.37
C ARG A 736 2.55 -26.49 4.49
N LEU A 737 2.00 -26.75 5.66
CA LEU A 737 0.56 -26.61 5.93
C LEU A 737 0.09 -25.15 5.83
N GLU A 738 0.87 -24.21 6.38
CA GLU A 738 0.63 -22.77 6.19
C GLU A 738 0.67 -22.38 4.70
N ALA A 739 1.66 -22.86 3.94
CA ALA A 739 1.76 -22.60 2.50
C ALA A 739 0.51 -23.04 1.73
N TRP A 740 -0.07 -24.19 2.06
CA TRP A 740 -1.32 -24.65 1.45
C TRP A 740 -2.48 -23.71 1.77
N LYS A 741 -2.65 -23.33 3.04
CA LYS A 741 -3.75 -22.47 3.49
C LYS A 741 -3.68 -21.06 2.89
N TYR A 742 -2.55 -20.38 3.07
CA TYR A 742 -2.36 -19.01 2.60
C TYR A 742 -2.21 -18.95 1.07
N GLY A 743 -1.60 -19.95 0.44
CA GLY A 743 -1.50 -20.06 -1.02
C GLY A 743 -2.83 -20.40 -1.71
N ALA A 744 -3.81 -20.93 -0.97
CA ALA A 744 -5.19 -21.13 -1.44
C ALA A 744 -6.13 -19.94 -1.16
N GLY A 745 -5.69 -18.94 -0.39
CA GLY A 745 -6.54 -17.85 0.10
C GLY A 745 -7.54 -18.27 1.19
N LEU A 746 -7.30 -19.40 1.87
CA LEU A 746 -8.18 -19.96 2.92
C LEU A 746 -7.85 -19.42 4.34
N ASP A 747 -6.97 -18.42 4.40
CA ASP A 747 -6.71 -17.54 5.54
C ASP A 747 -7.79 -16.44 5.73
N TYR A 748 -8.61 -16.17 4.71
CA TYR A 748 -9.74 -15.24 4.80
C TYR A 748 -10.82 -15.70 5.79
N LYS A 749 -10.70 -15.25 7.05
CA LYS A 749 -11.81 -15.11 8.00
C LYS A 749 -12.84 -14.10 7.43
N ARG A 750 -14.15 -14.24 7.66
CA ARG A 750 -15.21 -13.33 7.12
C ARG A 750 -15.33 -11.99 7.84
#